data_AF-A0A0G4K0P1-F1
#
_entry.id   AF-A0A0G4K0P1-F1
#
_cell.length_a   1.000
_cell.length_b   1.000
_cell.length_c   1.000
_cell.angle_alpha   90.00
_cell.angle_beta   90.00
_cell.angle_gamma   90.00
#
_symmetry.space_group_name_H-M   'P 1'
#
loop_
_entity.id
_entity.type
_entity.pdbx_description
1 polymer ?
#
loop_
_entity_poly.entity_id
_entity_poly.type
_entity_poly.pdbx_seq_one_letter_code
_entity_poly.pdbx_strand_id
1 'polypeptide(L)'
;MRVGIRADLVSAGIHSDEERQRTPSNGTRRSPPAENTLSAVEFGTIQIRDEDKPYKKRLAMREQGSSEPSAYKSVVAAQSRSVRQRSKSNVEKDLWHCSQQRREEFKDLLSTYNPSLSGPGFLRVIRNLTDAAAPLINVQLPTERNDIRLFRICVPGHGDDVYVLRRDIDGELRDLRRLQRPGDGNEMRGIMAQMEKSAFQSHGVAAAALGKSMSYPHQSKLWQSTKRKQEFQTLYTAYRQLPGKLDVTGGHFLDALYKLTIEAEKCGSAQDTNVADIRLFTIRVPGTPAPVQVLRRLDTSGSLADIRLTSQTSLEETLDQMSDSRRNAGSAFLSAPRRDRYLQTLWKRHLAPQLASELERFRRAQPDESLADAPAFIRHLDQLCDKNPGDIVDRRFGISRHVITPLGSSQPITVLRRKLDSEQIRIRAVDNKVIDNLYAERAAMRSLRSIGPKRKQEVAVSTEPSKRRKILTQQNHQPRKSSAPAQALGQQVHRITVQQQYKDKTVDVTHLVTGAVGRISGGPRTLETTYANSPALIRAPHSYADNRERQVLRWLSSVLLKAFPGGREVQAYYDRASDEIWISSNARGTNRKIRMLLNENGLQGELQKQLQAGKVHLDMNDRWLRHATQLEQILNDRSVWPPDANPVLQAITAGRFRVSSENFHFTGGGRQIDLHAERRIKQAFENETGRMLESNRIVGTKRPCGICAEALQFSDDQHRGPFWQTKAAHAFIDTKSAINSNVAKGIPTYISRNRSGELDLNVSDSDSDA
;
A
#
# COMPACT_ATOMS: atom_id res chain seq x y z
N MET A 1 31.66 -50.57 -2.50
CA MET A 1 31.65 -51.95 -1.97
C MET A 1 32.04 -51.95 -0.50
N ARG A 2 31.05 -52.01 0.39
CA ARG A 2 31.14 -52.60 1.74
C ARG A 2 29.71 -52.70 2.28
N VAL A 3 29.52 -53.76 3.07
CA VAL A 3 28.29 -54.48 3.37
C VAL A 3 27.31 -53.68 4.21
N GLY A 4 26.02 -53.83 3.91
CA GLY A 4 24.92 -53.51 4.81
C GLY A 4 23.59 -54.05 4.29
N ILE A 5 22.68 -54.29 5.26
CA ILE A 5 21.21 -54.35 5.17
C ILE A 5 20.59 -55.76 5.10
N ARG A 6 19.90 -56.16 6.17
CA ARG A 6 18.42 -56.34 6.21
C ARG A 6 17.92 -56.94 7.53
N ALA A 7 16.78 -56.42 8.00
CA ALA A 7 15.62 -57.09 8.62
C ALA A 7 14.72 -56.00 9.26
N ASP A 8 13.38 -56.03 9.30
CA ASP A 8 12.34 -56.68 8.49
C ASP A 8 10.96 -56.16 8.96
N LEU A 9 9.92 -56.54 8.21
CA LEU A 9 8.48 -56.63 8.52
C LEU A 9 7.51 -55.49 8.11
N VAL A 10 6.79 -55.80 7.03
CA VAL A 10 5.56 -55.20 6.49
C VAL A 10 4.53 -56.33 6.26
N SER A 11 3.26 -55.95 6.44
CA SER A 11 1.96 -56.48 5.98
C SER A 11 1.87 -57.78 5.16
N ALA A 12 0.82 -58.54 5.48
CA ALA A 12 0.14 -59.46 4.58
C ALA A 12 -1.31 -58.99 4.33
N GLY A 13 -1.82 -59.28 3.14
CA GLY A 13 -3.22 -59.12 2.76
C GLY A 13 -3.74 -60.34 2.00
N ILE A 14 -4.97 -60.19 1.51
CA ILE A 14 -5.69 -60.94 0.46
C ILE A 14 -6.37 -62.26 0.90
N HIS A 15 -7.69 -62.32 0.67
CA HIS A 15 -8.36 -63.47 0.05
C HIS A 15 -9.67 -63.05 -0.65
N SER A 16 -9.99 -63.81 -1.69
CA SER A 16 -10.91 -63.62 -2.81
C SER A 16 -12.23 -64.43 -2.70
N ASP A 17 -13.25 -63.96 -3.43
CA ASP A 17 -14.35 -64.61 -4.18
C ASP A 17 -14.96 -65.98 -3.76
N GLU A 18 -16.30 -66.07 -3.70
CA GLU A 18 -17.14 -66.91 -4.61
C GLU A 18 -18.68 -66.80 -4.38
N GLU A 19 -19.42 -67.18 -5.41
CA GLU A 19 -20.86 -67.11 -5.70
C GLU A 19 -21.85 -67.88 -4.79
N ARG A 20 -23.12 -67.43 -4.72
CA ARG A 20 -24.31 -68.26 -5.06
C ARG A 20 -25.66 -67.51 -5.06
N GLN A 21 -26.53 -68.03 -5.93
CA GLN A 21 -27.86 -67.62 -6.42
C GLN A 21 -29.00 -67.52 -5.37
N ARG A 22 -30.03 -66.68 -5.68
CA ARG A 22 -31.47 -67.05 -5.78
C ARG A 22 -32.37 -65.86 -6.18
N THR A 23 -33.38 -66.15 -6.99
CA THR A 23 -34.38 -65.26 -7.63
C THR A 23 -35.72 -65.23 -6.82
N PRO A 24 -36.90 -64.79 -7.34
CA PRO A 24 -37.60 -63.58 -6.92
C PRO A 24 -38.99 -63.85 -6.28
N SER A 25 -39.66 -62.83 -5.75
CA SER A 25 -41.08 -62.92 -5.39
C SER A 25 -41.91 -61.72 -5.88
N ASN A 26 -43.00 -62.08 -6.55
CA ASN A 26 -44.07 -61.24 -7.07
C ASN A 26 -44.94 -60.65 -5.95
N GLY A 27 -45.48 -59.45 -6.19
CA GLY A 27 -46.53 -58.84 -5.37
C GLY A 27 -47.49 -58.02 -6.23
N THR A 28 -48.52 -58.68 -6.76
CA THR A 28 -49.67 -58.10 -7.46
C THR A 28 -50.75 -57.71 -6.44
N ARG A 29 -51.29 -56.46 -6.45
CA ARG A 29 -52.75 -56.17 -6.49
C ARG A 29 -53.15 -54.70 -6.17
N ARG A 30 -54.11 -54.26 -7.00
CA ARG A 30 -55.33 -53.44 -6.73
C ARG A 30 -55.25 -51.90 -6.73
N SER A 31 -55.72 -51.34 -7.85
CA SER A 31 -56.57 -50.12 -8.00
C SER A 31 -57.96 -50.34 -7.33
N PRO A 32 -58.92 -49.36 -7.23
CA PRO A 32 -59.18 -48.16 -8.08
C PRO A 32 -59.71 -46.91 -7.27
N PRO A 33 -60.59 -46.01 -7.80
CA PRO A 33 -60.33 -44.90 -8.74
C PRO A 33 -60.82 -43.52 -8.23
N ALA A 34 -60.48 -42.42 -8.93
CA ALA A 34 -61.39 -41.28 -9.13
C ALA A 34 -60.87 -40.34 -10.24
N GLU A 35 -61.81 -39.93 -11.07
CA GLU A 35 -61.71 -39.05 -12.24
C GLU A 35 -61.46 -37.59 -11.84
N ASN A 36 -60.76 -36.84 -12.70
CA ASN A 36 -61.25 -35.53 -13.15
C ASN A 36 -60.48 -35.06 -14.39
N THR A 37 -61.24 -34.97 -15.48
CA THR A 37 -60.94 -34.37 -16.78
C THR A 37 -60.87 -32.86 -16.69
N LEU A 38 -59.86 -32.23 -17.32
CA LEU A 38 -60.00 -30.91 -17.96
C LEU A 38 -58.93 -30.72 -19.06
N SER A 39 -59.38 -30.85 -20.31
CA SER A 39 -59.08 -30.03 -21.49
C SER A 39 -57.66 -29.43 -21.64
N ALA A 40 -56.84 -30.03 -22.51
CA ALA A 40 -55.69 -29.37 -23.15
C ALA A 40 -55.93 -29.26 -24.67
N VAL A 41 -55.88 -28.03 -25.15
CA VAL A 41 -56.00 -27.61 -26.56
C VAL A 41 -54.69 -27.91 -27.28
N GLU A 42 -54.77 -28.64 -28.40
CA GLU A 42 -53.70 -28.85 -29.38
C GLU A 42 -53.25 -27.52 -30.00
N PHE A 43 -51.94 -27.28 -30.08
CA PHE A 43 -51.36 -26.46 -31.15
C PHE A 43 -50.17 -27.17 -31.78
N GLY A 44 -50.28 -27.31 -33.10
CA GLY A 44 -49.50 -28.21 -33.92
C GLY A 44 -48.05 -27.79 -34.17
N THR A 45 -47.29 -28.83 -34.51
CA THR A 45 -45.99 -28.81 -35.15
C THR A 45 -46.11 -28.36 -36.61
N ILE A 46 -45.40 -27.30 -36.98
CA ILE A 46 -44.97 -27.06 -38.36
C ILE A 46 -43.47 -26.78 -38.35
N GLN A 47 -42.78 -27.50 -39.22
CA GLN A 47 -41.34 -27.48 -39.41
C GLN A 47 -41.02 -26.87 -40.80
N ILE A 48 -39.78 -26.36 -40.92
CA ILE A 48 -38.97 -26.11 -42.14
C ILE A 48 -39.30 -24.86 -43.01
N ARG A 49 -38.38 -23.87 -43.14
CA ARG A 49 -37.21 -23.84 -44.05
C ARG A 49 -36.39 -22.53 -44.02
N ASP A 50 -35.11 -22.71 -44.32
CA ASP A 50 -34.08 -21.74 -44.71
C ASP A 50 -34.48 -20.92 -45.96
N GLU A 51 -34.08 -19.64 -46.02
CA GLU A 51 -33.15 -19.09 -47.03
C GLU A 51 -32.94 -17.56 -46.88
N ASP A 52 -31.70 -17.15 -47.12
CA ASP A 52 -31.19 -15.88 -47.65
C ASP A 52 -31.19 -14.53 -46.88
N LYS A 53 -29.96 -14.13 -46.51
CA LYS A 53 -29.42 -12.75 -46.55
C LYS A 53 -28.94 -12.48 -48.00
N PRO A 54 -28.76 -11.22 -48.52
CA PRO A 54 -28.02 -10.13 -47.87
C PRO A 54 -28.33 -8.65 -48.30
N TYR A 55 -27.54 -7.72 -47.74
CA TYR A 55 -27.06 -6.40 -48.24
C TYR A 55 -27.41 -5.08 -47.52
N LYS A 56 -26.36 -4.22 -47.53
CA LYS A 56 -26.15 -2.94 -46.84
C LYS A 56 -26.55 -1.72 -47.71
N LYS A 57 -26.75 -0.58 -47.02
CA LYS A 57 -26.29 0.81 -47.32
C LYS A 57 -27.20 1.79 -48.10
N ARG A 58 -27.23 3.03 -47.55
CA ARG A 58 -27.47 4.38 -48.14
C ARG A 58 -28.95 4.77 -48.40
N LEU A 59 -29.41 6.03 -48.30
CA LEU A 59 -28.93 7.35 -47.85
C LEU A 59 -30.16 8.29 -47.75
N ALA A 60 -30.08 9.27 -46.85
CA ALA A 60 -30.69 10.63 -46.85
C ALA A 60 -31.99 10.94 -47.65
N MET A 61 -32.97 11.56 -46.97
CA MET A 61 -33.48 12.92 -47.23
C MET A 61 -34.83 13.14 -46.52
N ARG A 62 -34.91 14.10 -45.58
CA ARG A 62 -35.97 15.12 -45.54
C ARG A 62 -35.70 16.14 -44.42
N GLU A 63 -35.38 17.36 -44.81
CA GLU A 63 -35.58 18.56 -44.00
C GLU A 63 -36.94 19.20 -44.35
N GLN A 64 -37.36 20.13 -43.46
CA GLN A 64 -38.42 21.13 -43.58
C GLN A 64 -39.87 20.63 -43.35
N GLY A 65 -40.66 21.19 -42.43
CA GLY A 65 -40.45 22.35 -41.57
C GLY A 65 -41.67 22.65 -40.69
N SER A 66 -41.61 23.84 -40.08
CA SER A 66 -42.65 24.64 -39.40
C SER A 66 -43.13 24.30 -37.98
N SER A 67 -42.91 25.32 -37.14
CA SER A 67 -43.79 25.95 -36.14
C SER A 67 -43.55 25.69 -34.63
N GLU A 68 -42.87 26.67 -34.02
CA GLU A 68 -42.91 27.08 -32.60
C GLU A 68 -44.35 27.42 -32.10
N PRO A 69 -44.60 27.77 -30.82
CA PRO A 69 -43.75 27.72 -29.60
C PRO A 69 -44.45 27.07 -28.39
N SER A 70 -43.72 26.45 -27.45
CA SER A 70 -44.18 26.36 -26.03
C SER A 70 -43.15 25.70 -25.09
N ALA A 71 -42.69 26.48 -24.11
CA ALA A 71 -42.30 26.09 -22.76
C ALA A 71 -41.30 24.92 -22.56
N TYR A 72 -40.01 25.26 -22.46
CA TYR A 72 -39.01 24.34 -21.90
C TYR A 72 -39.06 24.34 -20.36
N LYS A 73 -39.80 23.37 -19.81
CA LYS A 73 -39.52 22.75 -18.50
C LYS A 73 -38.44 21.68 -18.68
N SER A 74 -37.44 21.72 -17.80
CA SER A 74 -36.71 20.55 -17.26
C SER A 74 -36.18 19.50 -18.26
N VAL A 75 -34.94 19.69 -18.73
CA VAL A 75 -34.07 18.59 -19.19
C VAL A 75 -32.72 18.68 -18.45
N VAL A 76 -32.73 18.37 -17.15
CA VAL A 76 -31.52 18.05 -16.38
C VAL A 76 -31.76 16.71 -15.67
N ALA A 77 -31.85 15.62 -16.43
CA ALA A 77 -31.91 14.27 -15.86
C ALA A 77 -31.39 13.14 -16.78
N ALA A 78 -31.09 13.40 -18.06
CA ALA A 78 -30.83 12.32 -19.02
C ALA A 78 -29.34 12.02 -19.31
N GLN A 79 -28.39 12.88 -18.92
CA GLN A 79 -26.97 12.68 -19.28
C GLN A 79 -26.09 12.06 -18.17
N SER A 80 -26.61 11.87 -16.95
CA SER A 80 -25.83 11.28 -15.84
C SER A 80 -25.92 9.75 -15.75
N ARG A 81 -26.54 9.05 -16.72
CA ARG A 81 -26.75 7.59 -16.66
C ARG A 81 -25.77 6.74 -17.49
N SER A 82 -24.96 7.30 -18.40
CA SER A 82 -24.12 6.47 -19.29
C SER A 82 -22.76 6.06 -18.71
N VAL A 83 -22.29 6.66 -17.61
CA VAL A 83 -20.94 6.38 -17.04
C VAL A 83 -20.94 5.26 -15.97
N ARG A 84 -22.11 4.78 -15.53
CA ARG A 84 -22.23 3.67 -14.53
C ARG A 84 -22.29 2.25 -15.12
N GLN A 85 -22.16 2.08 -16.44
CA GLN A 85 -22.36 0.77 -17.09
C GLN A 85 -21.11 -0.12 -17.19
N ARG A 86 -19.91 0.35 -16.83
CA ARG A 86 -18.68 -0.46 -16.78
C ARG A 86 -18.21 -0.59 -15.33
N SER A 87 -18.69 -1.55 -14.54
CA SER A 87 -18.05 -2.87 -14.38
C SER A 87 -18.98 -3.88 -13.65
N LYS A 88 -20.25 -3.98 -14.06
CA LYS A 88 -21.20 -4.96 -13.47
C LYS A 88 -20.84 -6.44 -13.75
N SER A 89 -19.84 -6.72 -14.59
CA SER A 89 -19.58 -8.08 -15.13
C SER A 89 -18.79 -9.03 -14.24
N ASN A 90 -18.29 -8.61 -13.07
CA ASN A 90 -17.35 -9.42 -12.28
C ASN A 90 -17.90 -9.95 -10.95
N VAL A 91 -19.03 -9.46 -10.45
CA VAL A 91 -19.54 -9.86 -9.13
C VAL A 91 -19.85 -11.36 -9.10
N GLU A 92 -20.55 -11.88 -10.11
CA GLU A 92 -20.89 -13.30 -10.20
C GLU A 92 -19.64 -14.18 -10.34
N LYS A 93 -18.59 -13.66 -10.98
CA LYS A 93 -17.29 -14.34 -11.10
C LYS A 93 -16.61 -14.44 -9.74
N ASP A 94 -16.55 -13.35 -9.00
CA ASP A 94 -15.95 -13.31 -7.66
C ASP A 94 -16.74 -14.20 -6.69
N LEU A 95 -18.07 -14.14 -6.73
CA LEU A 95 -18.91 -15.02 -5.93
C LEU A 95 -18.67 -16.50 -6.27
N TRP A 96 -18.64 -16.88 -7.54
CA TRP A 96 -18.45 -18.29 -7.89
C TRP A 96 -17.07 -18.84 -7.50
N HIS A 97 -16.00 -18.06 -7.69
CA HIS A 97 -14.63 -18.56 -7.47
C HIS A 97 -14.17 -18.48 -6.02
N CYS A 98 -14.65 -17.51 -5.23
CA CYS A 98 -14.20 -17.29 -3.86
C CYS A 98 -14.87 -18.21 -2.81
N SER A 99 -15.85 -19.04 -3.18
CA SER A 99 -16.53 -19.93 -2.22
C SER A 99 -16.78 -21.32 -2.82
N GLN A 100 -16.09 -22.33 -2.28
CA GLN A 100 -16.35 -23.73 -2.63
C GLN A 100 -17.77 -24.14 -2.27
N GLN A 101 -18.24 -23.77 -1.08
CA GLN A 101 -19.59 -24.06 -0.60
C GLN A 101 -20.67 -23.53 -1.55
N ARG A 102 -20.52 -22.30 -2.07
CA ARG A 102 -21.47 -21.76 -3.06
C ARG A 102 -21.51 -22.61 -4.34
N ARG A 103 -20.38 -23.17 -4.77
CA ARG A 103 -20.37 -24.08 -5.92
C ARG A 103 -21.13 -25.36 -5.63
N GLU A 104 -21.01 -25.90 -4.42
CA GLU A 104 -21.75 -27.09 -3.98
C GLU A 104 -23.26 -26.79 -3.87
N GLU A 105 -23.65 -25.66 -3.28
CA GLU A 105 -25.04 -25.20 -3.17
C GLU A 105 -25.77 -25.17 -4.54
N PHE A 106 -25.09 -24.69 -5.58
CA PHE A 106 -25.66 -24.49 -6.92
C PHE A 106 -25.30 -25.58 -7.94
N LYS A 107 -24.50 -26.59 -7.55
CA LYS A 107 -23.97 -27.61 -8.49
C LYS A 107 -25.08 -28.36 -9.21
N ASP A 108 -26.05 -28.85 -8.45
CA ASP A 108 -27.13 -29.69 -8.99
C ASP A 108 -28.06 -28.87 -9.91
N LEU A 109 -28.34 -27.62 -9.52
CA LEU A 109 -29.14 -26.71 -10.35
C LEU A 109 -28.44 -26.36 -11.66
N LEU A 110 -27.11 -26.17 -11.62
CA LEU A 110 -26.32 -25.91 -12.81
C LEU A 110 -26.36 -27.12 -13.77
N SER A 111 -26.15 -28.33 -13.25
CA SER A 111 -26.20 -29.55 -14.09
C SER A 111 -27.57 -29.77 -14.73
N THR A 112 -28.66 -29.45 -14.03
CA THR A 112 -30.02 -29.62 -14.53
C THR A 112 -30.41 -28.52 -15.52
N TYR A 113 -30.03 -27.27 -15.27
CA TYR A 113 -30.38 -26.14 -16.13
C TYR A 113 -29.60 -26.17 -17.46
N ASN A 114 -28.27 -26.21 -17.38
CA ASN A 114 -27.40 -26.32 -18.56
C ASN A 114 -25.96 -26.65 -18.12
N PRO A 115 -25.49 -27.90 -18.28
CA PRO A 115 -24.16 -28.30 -17.83
C PRO A 115 -23.01 -27.61 -18.58
N SER A 116 -23.28 -27.02 -19.75
CA SER A 116 -22.27 -26.27 -20.52
C SER A 116 -22.08 -24.83 -20.05
N LEU A 117 -22.98 -24.31 -19.22
CA LEU A 117 -22.91 -22.93 -18.75
C LEU A 117 -21.80 -22.77 -17.70
N SER A 118 -20.99 -21.72 -17.83
CA SER A 118 -20.02 -21.40 -16.78
C SER A 118 -20.75 -21.06 -15.47
N GLY A 119 -20.18 -21.45 -14.32
CA GLY A 119 -20.74 -21.11 -13.01
C GLY A 119 -21.10 -19.64 -12.79
N PRO A 120 -20.23 -18.67 -13.14
CA PRO A 120 -20.59 -17.24 -13.10
C PRO A 120 -21.76 -16.89 -14.03
N GLY A 121 -21.82 -17.51 -15.21
CA GLY A 121 -22.94 -17.37 -16.13
C GLY A 121 -24.25 -17.88 -15.52
N PHE A 122 -24.19 -18.98 -14.77
CA PHE A 122 -25.34 -19.53 -14.07
C PHE A 122 -25.80 -18.68 -12.89
N LEU A 123 -24.89 -18.14 -12.08
CA LEU A 123 -25.28 -17.18 -11.03
C LEU A 123 -25.96 -15.93 -11.60
N ARG A 124 -25.60 -15.51 -12.82
CA ARG A 124 -26.31 -14.43 -13.52
C ARG A 124 -27.75 -14.81 -13.87
N VAL A 125 -27.99 -16.06 -14.28
CA VAL A 125 -29.36 -16.58 -14.48
C VAL A 125 -30.14 -16.56 -13.18
N ILE A 126 -29.57 -17.08 -12.08
CA ILE A 126 -30.22 -17.05 -10.76
C ILE A 126 -30.53 -15.62 -10.31
N ARG A 127 -29.58 -14.69 -10.49
CA ARG A 127 -29.79 -13.28 -10.21
C ARG A 127 -30.98 -12.73 -11.00
N ASN A 128 -31.02 -12.94 -12.31
CA ASN A 128 -32.13 -12.47 -13.16
C ASN A 128 -33.48 -13.06 -12.72
N LEU A 129 -33.52 -14.34 -12.34
CA LEU A 129 -34.73 -14.97 -11.80
C LEU A 129 -35.15 -14.31 -10.48
N THR A 130 -34.21 -14.01 -9.57
CA THR A 130 -34.52 -13.28 -8.33
C THR A 130 -34.88 -11.81 -8.57
N ASP A 131 -34.36 -11.16 -9.61
CA ASP A 131 -34.77 -9.80 -10.01
C ASP A 131 -36.21 -9.77 -10.53
N ALA A 132 -36.67 -10.87 -11.15
CA ALA A 132 -38.04 -11.02 -11.65
C ALA A 132 -39.04 -11.51 -10.58
N ALA A 133 -38.56 -12.07 -9.46
CA ALA A 133 -39.39 -12.60 -8.38
C ALA A 133 -39.61 -11.58 -7.26
N ALA A 134 -40.79 -11.60 -6.64
CA ALA A 134 -41.04 -10.82 -5.43
C ALA A 134 -40.36 -11.50 -4.21
N PRO A 135 -39.74 -10.73 -3.29
CA PRO A 135 -39.20 -11.29 -2.07
C PRO A 135 -40.33 -11.83 -1.17
N LEU A 136 -40.08 -12.95 -0.49
CA LEU A 136 -41.03 -13.55 0.45
C LEU A 136 -41.09 -12.72 1.75
N ILE A 137 -42.02 -11.77 1.81
CA ILE A 137 -42.21 -10.87 2.96
C ILE A 137 -42.83 -11.56 4.19
N ASN A 138 -43.50 -12.69 4.01
CA ASN A 138 -44.18 -13.42 5.10
C ASN A 138 -43.25 -14.33 5.90
N VAL A 139 -41.96 -14.42 5.53
CA VAL A 139 -40.97 -15.23 6.23
C VAL A 139 -40.11 -14.30 7.08
N GLN A 140 -40.25 -14.39 8.41
CA GLN A 140 -39.41 -13.62 9.32
C GLN A 140 -37.99 -14.19 9.32
N LEU A 141 -37.08 -13.47 8.69
CA LEU A 141 -35.66 -13.83 8.66
C LEU A 141 -35.03 -13.57 10.04
N PRO A 142 -34.16 -14.46 10.56
CA PRO A 142 -33.43 -14.26 11.81
C PRO A 142 -32.29 -13.23 11.68
N THR A 143 -32.55 -12.08 11.07
CA THR A 143 -31.64 -10.94 10.95
C THR A 143 -32.41 -9.64 10.99
N GLU A 144 -31.79 -8.59 11.53
CA GLU A 144 -32.31 -7.22 11.47
C GLU A 144 -31.92 -6.51 10.16
N ARG A 145 -31.21 -7.21 9.27
CA ARG A 145 -30.67 -6.67 8.02
C ARG A 145 -31.71 -6.64 6.90
N ASN A 146 -32.19 -5.44 6.57
CA ASN A 146 -33.13 -5.21 5.46
C ASN A 146 -32.51 -5.43 4.06
N ASP A 147 -31.17 -5.54 3.98
CA ASP A 147 -30.45 -5.83 2.72
C ASP A 147 -30.38 -7.31 2.38
N ILE A 148 -30.84 -8.21 3.26
CA ILE A 148 -30.95 -9.66 2.98
C ILE A 148 -32.42 -10.00 2.75
N ARG A 149 -32.72 -10.67 1.64
CA ARG A 149 -34.09 -11.06 1.25
C ARG A 149 -34.13 -12.50 0.77
N LEU A 150 -35.24 -13.18 1.03
CA LEU A 150 -35.50 -14.53 0.56
C LEU A 150 -36.39 -14.50 -0.67
N PHE A 151 -36.01 -15.24 -1.71
CA PHE A 151 -36.74 -15.37 -2.96
C PHE A 151 -37.13 -16.83 -3.20
N ARG A 152 -38.31 -17.04 -3.78
CA ARG A 152 -38.76 -18.32 -4.35
C ARG A 152 -38.73 -18.18 -5.87
N ILE A 153 -37.92 -18.99 -6.55
CA ILE A 153 -37.75 -18.95 -8.00
C ILE A 153 -37.93 -20.33 -8.61
N CYS A 154 -38.45 -20.39 -9.83
CA CYS A 154 -38.48 -21.61 -10.63
C CYS A 154 -37.27 -21.61 -11.57
N VAL A 155 -36.42 -22.64 -11.48
CA VAL A 155 -35.25 -22.79 -12.37
C VAL A 155 -35.63 -23.78 -13.46
N PRO A 156 -35.59 -23.40 -14.76
CA PRO A 156 -35.95 -24.29 -15.85
C PRO A 156 -35.23 -25.64 -15.79
N GLY A 157 -35.98 -26.73 -15.94
CA GLY A 157 -35.48 -28.11 -15.83
C GLY A 157 -35.49 -28.68 -14.40
N HIS A 158 -35.62 -27.85 -13.37
CA HIS A 158 -35.75 -28.30 -11.99
C HIS A 158 -37.23 -28.40 -11.60
N GLY A 159 -37.68 -29.58 -11.14
CA GLY A 159 -39.09 -29.85 -10.87
C GLY A 159 -39.67 -29.09 -9.67
N ASP A 160 -38.81 -28.70 -8.72
CA ASP A 160 -39.21 -28.00 -7.50
C ASP A 160 -38.76 -26.53 -7.51
N ASP A 161 -39.48 -25.70 -6.76
CA ASP A 161 -39.07 -24.33 -6.49
C ASP A 161 -37.77 -24.26 -5.69
N VAL A 162 -36.95 -23.27 -6.03
CA VAL A 162 -35.67 -23.02 -5.39
C VAL A 162 -35.78 -21.78 -4.50
N TYR A 163 -35.29 -21.91 -3.27
CA TYR A 163 -35.25 -20.82 -2.30
C TYR A 163 -33.85 -20.21 -2.25
N VAL A 164 -33.75 -18.91 -2.50
CA VAL A 164 -32.49 -18.19 -2.62
C VAL A 164 -32.46 -17.01 -1.65
N LEU A 165 -31.48 -17.00 -0.75
CA LEU A 165 -31.14 -15.83 0.05
C LEU A 165 -30.21 -14.94 -0.78
N ARG A 166 -30.61 -13.69 -0.95
CA ARG A 166 -29.87 -12.70 -1.73
C ARG A 166 -29.64 -11.46 -0.88
N ARG A 167 -28.44 -10.90 -1.01
CA ARG A 167 -28.05 -9.66 -0.36
C ARG A 167 -27.67 -8.60 -1.37
N ASP A 168 -28.37 -7.46 -1.31
CA ASP A 168 -28.13 -6.31 -2.19
C ASP A 168 -27.81 -5.05 -1.40
N ILE A 169 -26.73 -4.35 -1.75
CA ILE A 169 -26.42 -3.02 -1.19
C ILE A 169 -26.52 -2.00 -2.31
N ASP A 170 -27.38 -1.00 -2.13
CA ASP A 170 -27.62 0.07 -3.12
C ASP A 170 -27.99 -0.47 -4.52
N GLY A 171 -28.72 -1.59 -4.56
CA GLY A 171 -29.14 -2.28 -5.79
C GLY A 171 -28.04 -3.11 -6.46
N GLU A 172 -26.88 -3.27 -5.83
CA GLU A 172 -25.82 -4.17 -6.31
C GLU A 172 -25.81 -5.48 -5.52
N LEU A 173 -25.77 -6.59 -6.26
CA LEU A 173 -25.62 -7.93 -5.68
C LEU A 173 -24.30 -8.01 -4.90
N ARG A 174 -24.36 -8.48 -3.65
CA ARG A 174 -23.19 -8.69 -2.79
C ARG A 174 -23.00 -10.12 -2.35
N ASP A 175 -24.09 -10.87 -2.21
CA ASP A 175 -24.05 -12.29 -1.87
C ASP A 175 -25.32 -12.99 -2.39
N LEU A 176 -25.20 -14.28 -2.69
CA LEU A 176 -26.28 -15.13 -3.19
C LEU A 176 -26.05 -16.57 -2.70
N ARG A 177 -27.06 -17.16 -2.06
CA ARG A 177 -27.00 -18.47 -1.39
C ARG A 177 -28.28 -19.26 -1.59
N ARG A 178 -28.19 -20.57 -1.75
CA ARG A 178 -29.36 -21.47 -1.89
C ARG A 178 -29.71 -22.10 -0.53
N LEU A 179 -30.99 -22.19 -0.22
CA LEU A 179 -31.52 -23.02 0.87
C LEU A 179 -31.97 -24.37 0.29
N GLN A 180 -31.57 -25.47 0.93
CA GLN A 180 -32.07 -26.80 0.59
C GLN A 180 -33.50 -27.00 1.08
N ARG A 181 -33.82 -26.50 2.29
CA ARG A 181 -35.14 -26.65 2.91
C ARG A 181 -35.62 -25.30 3.48
N PRO A 182 -36.66 -24.67 2.89
CA PRO A 182 -37.12 -23.35 3.35
C PRO A 182 -37.69 -23.35 4.79
N GLY A 183 -38.15 -24.50 5.28
CA GLY A 183 -38.66 -24.67 6.64
C GLY A 183 -37.59 -25.02 7.68
N ASP A 184 -36.35 -25.28 7.27
CA ASP A 184 -35.27 -25.60 8.20
C ASP A 184 -34.68 -24.32 8.80
N GLY A 185 -35.19 -23.93 9.97
CA GLY A 185 -34.73 -22.74 10.68
C GLY A 185 -33.25 -22.80 11.08
N ASN A 186 -32.64 -23.99 11.17
CA ASN A 186 -31.21 -24.12 11.48
C ASN A 186 -30.35 -23.87 10.24
N GLU A 187 -30.74 -24.42 9.09
CA GLU A 187 -30.08 -24.13 7.81
C GLU A 187 -30.13 -22.64 7.49
N MET A 188 -31.32 -22.02 7.61
CA MET A 188 -31.51 -20.60 7.38
C MET A 188 -30.62 -19.75 8.30
N ARG A 189 -30.55 -20.07 9.59
CA ARG A 189 -29.65 -19.38 10.54
C ARG A 189 -28.17 -19.53 10.15
N GLY A 190 -27.74 -20.73 9.76
CA GLY A 190 -26.34 -20.99 9.38
C GLY A 190 -25.92 -20.20 8.13
N ILE A 191 -26.76 -20.21 7.08
CA ILE A 191 -26.48 -19.47 5.84
C ILE A 191 -26.50 -17.96 6.10
N MET A 192 -27.44 -17.46 6.90
CA MET A 192 -27.51 -16.03 7.21
C MET A 192 -26.32 -15.56 8.05
N ALA A 193 -25.89 -16.31 9.06
CA ALA A 193 -24.67 -16.00 9.81
C ALA A 193 -23.44 -15.93 8.88
N GLN A 194 -23.40 -16.78 7.85
CA GLN A 194 -22.35 -16.72 6.84
C GLN A 194 -22.44 -15.48 5.94
N MET A 195 -23.64 -15.09 5.51
CA MET A 195 -23.86 -13.86 4.73
C MET A 195 -23.57 -12.60 5.56
N GLU A 196 -23.84 -12.61 6.86
CA GLU A 196 -23.45 -11.54 7.77
C GLU A 196 -21.93 -11.49 7.93
N LYS A 197 -21.26 -12.64 8.10
CA LYS A 197 -19.80 -12.70 8.12
C LYS A 197 -19.19 -12.16 6.82
N SER A 198 -19.75 -12.49 5.66
CA SER A 198 -19.32 -11.94 4.37
C SER A 198 -19.62 -10.44 4.25
N ALA A 199 -20.72 -9.97 4.84
CA ALA A 199 -21.06 -8.55 4.98
C ALA A 199 -20.03 -7.77 5.78
N PHE A 200 -19.62 -8.28 6.93
CA PHE A 200 -18.59 -7.67 7.76
C PHE A 200 -17.24 -7.62 7.04
N GLN A 201 -16.85 -8.71 6.36
CA GLN A 201 -15.61 -8.76 5.61
C GLN A 201 -15.62 -7.80 4.40
N SER A 202 -16.72 -7.77 3.64
CA SER A 202 -16.87 -6.89 2.48
C SER A 202 -16.94 -5.42 2.87
N HIS A 203 -17.59 -5.05 3.98
CA HIS A 203 -17.52 -3.69 4.51
C HIS A 203 -16.12 -3.33 5.00
N GLY A 204 -15.40 -4.24 5.65
CA GLY A 204 -13.99 -4.02 6.03
C GLY A 204 -13.08 -3.76 4.81
N VAL A 205 -13.25 -4.54 3.74
CA VAL A 205 -12.47 -4.39 2.50
C VAL A 205 -12.89 -3.17 1.68
N ALA A 206 -14.20 -2.90 1.55
CA ALA A 206 -14.72 -1.73 0.83
C ALA A 206 -14.42 -0.43 1.58
N ALA A 207 -14.48 -0.41 2.92
CA ALA A 207 -14.07 0.74 3.73
C ALA A 207 -12.55 0.97 3.63
N ALA A 208 -11.74 -0.10 3.65
CA ALA A 208 -10.30 -0.02 3.39
C ALA A 208 -10.01 0.50 1.97
N ALA A 209 -10.76 0.06 0.96
CA ALA A 209 -10.65 0.54 -0.42
C ALA A 209 -11.13 1.99 -0.57
N LEU A 210 -12.13 2.40 0.20
CA LEU A 210 -12.70 3.74 0.24
C LEU A 210 -11.95 4.70 1.17
N GLY A 211 -10.86 4.29 1.83
CA GLY A 211 -9.99 5.20 2.60
C GLY A 211 -10.67 5.88 3.79
N LYS A 212 -11.96 5.59 3.99
CA LYS A 212 -12.65 5.67 5.26
C LYS A 212 -12.19 4.46 6.05
N SER A 213 -10.98 4.54 6.60
CA SER A 213 -10.47 3.56 7.55
C SER A 213 -11.38 3.59 8.78
N MET A 214 -12.44 2.80 8.80
CA MET A 214 -12.85 2.16 10.04
C MET A 214 -11.93 0.94 10.13
N SER A 215 -10.78 1.09 10.81
CA SER A 215 -9.79 0.02 10.88
C SER A 215 -10.28 -1.14 11.78
N TYR A 216 -11.14 -2.00 11.26
CA TYR A 216 -11.52 -3.27 11.89
C TYR A 216 -10.34 -4.20 12.26
N PRO A 217 -9.16 -4.23 11.56
CA PRO A 217 -8.05 -5.08 12.00
C PRO A 217 -7.44 -4.68 13.36
N HIS A 218 -7.74 -3.48 13.89
CA HIS A 218 -7.30 -3.10 15.24
C HIS A 218 -8.19 -3.69 16.33
N GLN A 219 -9.50 -3.82 16.14
CA GLN A 219 -10.42 -4.37 17.15
C GLN A 219 -10.12 -5.83 17.48
N SER A 220 -9.86 -6.68 16.47
CA SER A 220 -9.46 -8.07 16.72
C SER A 220 -8.13 -8.17 17.47
N LYS A 221 -7.19 -7.26 17.22
CA LYS A 221 -5.91 -7.19 17.95
C LYS A 221 -6.09 -6.69 19.38
N LEU A 222 -6.96 -5.70 19.59
CA LEU A 222 -7.34 -5.25 20.94
C LEU A 222 -7.94 -6.41 21.72
N TRP A 223 -8.83 -7.20 21.12
CA TRP A 223 -9.40 -8.39 21.76
C TRP A 223 -8.39 -9.52 22.00
N GLN A 224 -7.32 -9.63 21.19
CA GLN A 224 -6.32 -10.68 21.36
C GLN A 224 -5.49 -10.52 22.65
N SER A 225 -5.46 -9.33 23.26
CA SER A 225 -4.79 -9.13 24.55
C SER A 225 -5.50 -9.88 25.67
N THR A 226 -4.79 -10.75 26.39
CA THR A 226 -5.33 -11.51 27.53
C THR A 226 -5.94 -10.59 28.59
N LYS A 227 -5.28 -9.46 28.88
CA LYS A 227 -5.80 -8.43 29.81
C LYS A 227 -7.16 -7.89 29.34
N ARG A 228 -7.31 -7.64 28.03
CA ARG A 228 -8.57 -7.15 27.45
C ARG A 228 -9.68 -8.17 27.51
N LYS A 229 -9.39 -9.43 27.20
CA LYS A 229 -10.40 -10.49 27.31
C LYS A 229 -10.94 -10.58 28.73
N GLN A 230 -10.04 -10.58 29.72
CA GLN A 230 -10.42 -10.65 31.13
C GLN A 230 -11.23 -9.43 31.55
N GLU A 231 -10.80 -8.23 31.15
CA GLU A 231 -11.50 -6.97 31.43
C GLU A 231 -12.95 -7.01 30.94
N PHE A 232 -13.18 -7.46 29.70
CA PHE A 232 -14.49 -7.47 29.07
C PHE A 232 -15.29 -8.79 29.23
N GLN A 233 -14.76 -9.80 29.94
CA GLN A 233 -15.31 -11.16 29.91
C GLN A 233 -16.76 -11.24 30.39
N THR A 234 -17.10 -10.51 31.46
CA THR A 234 -18.46 -10.51 32.03
C THR A 234 -19.46 -9.90 31.05
N LEU A 235 -19.13 -8.73 30.47
CA LEU A 235 -20.00 -8.06 29.49
C LEU A 235 -20.14 -8.87 28.20
N TYR A 236 -19.05 -9.49 27.75
CA TYR A 236 -19.06 -10.36 26.58
C TYR A 236 -19.92 -11.60 26.78
N THR A 237 -19.87 -12.21 27.98
CA THR A 237 -20.69 -13.38 28.31
C THR A 237 -22.18 -13.02 28.34
N ALA A 238 -22.53 -11.91 28.98
CA ALA A 238 -23.90 -11.40 29.02
C ALA A 238 -24.43 -11.06 27.61
N TYR A 239 -23.60 -10.40 26.80
CA TYR A 239 -23.96 -10.05 25.42
C TYR A 239 -24.13 -11.29 24.52
N ARG A 240 -23.33 -12.35 24.73
CA ARG A 240 -23.43 -13.60 23.98
C ARG A 240 -24.67 -14.43 24.33
N GLN A 241 -25.21 -14.27 25.53
CA GLN A 241 -26.44 -14.95 25.97
C GLN A 241 -27.72 -14.36 25.35
N LEU A 242 -27.62 -13.22 24.65
CA LEU A 242 -28.77 -12.63 23.97
C LEU A 242 -29.26 -13.53 22.82
N PRO A 243 -30.59 -13.62 22.60
CA PRO A 243 -31.16 -14.34 21.46
C PRO A 243 -30.52 -13.87 20.14
N GLY A 244 -30.05 -14.82 19.33
CA GLY A 244 -29.42 -14.52 18.03
C GLY A 244 -27.94 -14.11 18.08
N LYS A 245 -27.26 -14.19 19.25
CA LYS A 245 -25.83 -13.78 19.40
C LYS A 245 -24.85 -14.93 19.69
N LEU A 246 -25.22 -16.18 19.43
CA LEU A 246 -24.43 -17.38 19.77
C LEU A 246 -23.01 -17.40 19.14
N ASP A 247 -22.84 -16.81 17.96
CA ASP A 247 -21.59 -16.79 17.17
C ASP A 247 -20.84 -15.44 17.19
N VAL A 248 -21.13 -14.58 18.17
CA VAL A 248 -20.44 -13.29 18.29
C VAL A 248 -18.98 -13.53 18.68
N THR A 249 -18.05 -13.08 17.83
CA THR A 249 -16.62 -13.04 18.17
C THR A 249 -16.33 -11.85 19.08
N GLY A 250 -15.25 -11.89 19.84
CA GLY A 250 -14.84 -10.74 20.66
C GLY A 250 -14.59 -9.45 19.87
N GLY A 251 -14.17 -9.55 18.61
CA GLY A 251 -14.08 -8.39 17.72
C GLY A 251 -15.44 -7.76 17.44
N HIS A 252 -16.48 -8.59 17.19
CA HIS A 252 -17.86 -8.10 17.03
C HIS A 252 -18.38 -7.44 18.29
N PHE A 253 -18.04 -7.98 19.47
CA PHE A 253 -18.42 -7.39 20.74
C PHE A 253 -17.77 -6.01 20.97
N LEU A 254 -16.47 -5.85 20.69
CA LEU A 254 -15.81 -4.54 20.77
C LEU A 254 -16.38 -3.53 19.76
N ASP A 255 -16.79 -3.98 18.57
CA ASP A 255 -17.47 -3.11 17.60
C ASP A 255 -18.84 -2.64 18.11
N ALA A 256 -19.60 -3.54 18.74
CA ALA A 256 -20.87 -3.18 19.37
C ALA A 256 -20.67 -2.16 20.50
N LEU A 257 -19.67 -2.36 21.37
CA LEU A 257 -19.31 -1.38 22.40
C LEU A 257 -18.92 -0.04 21.79
N TYR A 258 -18.12 -0.04 20.74
CA TYR A 258 -17.72 1.18 20.06
C TYR A 258 -18.92 1.95 19.48
N LYS A 259 -19.87 1.25 18.84
CA LYS A 259 -21.11 1.87 18.35
C LYS A 259 -21.93 2.49 19.47
N LEU A 260 -22.07 1.81 20.60
CA LEU A 260 -22.75 2.35 21.78
C LEU A 260 -22.08 3.63 22.30
N THR A 261 -20.74 3.72 22.25
CA THR A 261 -20.05 4.98 22.62
C THR A 261 -20.30 6.11 21.61
N ILE A 262 -20.47 5.81 20.32
CA ILE A 262 -20.81 6.82 19.29
C ILE A 262 -22.24 7.32 19.51
N GLU A 263 -23.18 6.44 19.83
CA GLU A 263 -24.56 6.81 20.14
C GLU A 263 -24.63 7.68 21.39
N ALA A 264 -23.95 7.27 22.46
CA ALA A 264 -23.79 8.07 23.68
C ALA A 264 -23.21 9.46 23.41
N GLU A 265 -22.20 9.56 22.54
CA GLU A 265 -21.63 10.85 22.12
C GLU A 265 -22.65 11.75 21.43
N LYS A 266 -23.46 11.21 20.52
CA LYS A 266 -24.52 11.95 19.84
C LYS A 266 -25.60 12.45 20.80
N CYS A 267 -25.84 11.71 21.88
CA CYS A 267 -26.76 12.09 22.95
C CYS A 267 -26.14 13.07 23.97
N GLY A 268 -24.88 13.50 23.78
CA GLY A 268 -24.21 14.42 24.69
C GLY A 268 -23.78 13.80 26.03
N SER A 269 -23.80 12.47 26.16
CA SER A 269 -23.41 11.78 27.40
C SER A 269 -21.90 11.46 27.46
N ALA A 270 -21.09 12.11 26.62
CA ALA A 270 -19.64 12.01 26.63
C ALA A 270 -19.06 12.99 27.65
N GLN A 271 -18.21 12.50 28.54
CA GLN A 271 -17.44 13.33 29.47
C GLN A 271 -16.01 13.43 28.96
N ASP A 272 -15.51 14.65 28.79
CA ASP A 272 -14.10 14.89 28.46
C ASP A 272 -13.21 14.49 29.65
N THR A 273 -12.03 13.97 29.33
CA THR A 273 -11.01 13.60 30.33
C THR A 273 -9.84 14.58 30.28
N ASN A 274 -8.92 14.51 31.25
CA ASN A 274 -7.70 15.31 31.24
C ASN A 274 -6.67 14.88 30.18
N VAL A 275 -6.89 13.76 29.47
CA VAL A 275 -6.04 13.30 28.37
C VAL A 275 -6.71 13.61 27.04
N ALA A 276 -6.08 14.52 26.29
CA ALA A 276 -6.56 14.91 24.95
C ALA A 276 -6.57 13.69 24.02
N ASP A 277 -7.75 13.33 23.51
CA ASP A 277 -8.12 12.15 22.69
C ASP A 277 -8.84 11.00 23.41
N ILE A 278 -8.96 11.04 24.75
CA ILE A 278 -9.71 10.06 25.55
C ILE A 278 -11.00 10.68 26.09
N ARG A 279 -12.12 9.97 25.89
CA ARG A 279 -13.43 10.35 26.42
C ARG A 279 -14.05 9.23 27.25
N LEU A 280 -14.76 9.60 28.31
CA LEU A 280 -15.51 8.71 29.19
C LEU A 280 -16.98 8.67 28.78
N PHE A 281 -17.53 7.47 28.65
CA PHE A 281 -18.91 7.23 28.26
C PHE A 281 -19.59 6.37 29.29
N THR A 282 -20.83 6.68 29.63
CA THR A 282 -21.71 5.77 30.38
C THR A 282 -22.70 5.16 29.38
N ILE A 283 -22.56 3.86 29.12
CA ILE A 283 -23.36 3.12 28.12
C ILE A 283 -24.08 1.95 28.77
N ARG A 284 -25.28 1.61 28.27
CA ARG A 284 -25.99 0.38 28.66
C ARG A 284 -25.68 -0.71 27.65
N VAL A 285 -24.94 -1.75 28.08
CA VAL A 285 -24.61 -2.88 27.22
C VAL A 285 -25.77 -3.88 27.24
N PRO A 286 -26.31 -4.30 26.08
CA PRO A 286 -27.37 -5.30 26.03
C PRO A 286 -27.02 -6.58 26.81
N GLY A 287 -27.96 -7.08 27.60
CA GLY A 287 -27.77 -8.25 28.47
C GLY A 287 -27.20 -7.95 29.85
N THR A 288 -26.83 -6.70 30.13
CA THR A 288 -26.30 -6.30 31.44
C THR A 288 -27.34 -5.48 32.23
N PRO A 289 -27.45 -5.67 33.56
CA PRO A 289 -28.48 -5.02 34.37
C PRO A 289 -28.21 -3.53 34.63
N ALA A 290 -26.93 -3.15 34.69
CA ALA A 290 -26.49 -1.80 35.03
C ALA A 290 -25.72 -1.15 33.88
N PRO A 291 -25.79 0.19 33.73
CA PRO A 291 -24.91 0.90 32.81
C PRO A 291 -23.45 0.74 33.25
N VAL A 292 -22.55 0.76 32.26
CA VAL A 292 -21.10 0.63 32.48
C VAL A 292 -20.39 1.86 31.95
N GLN A 293 -19.29 2.21 32.62
CA GLN A 293 -18.43 3.29 32.23
C GLN A 293 -17.28 2.77 31.36
N VAL A 294 -17.12 3.39 30.19
CA VAL A 294 -16.18 3.00 29.14
C VAL A 294 -15.34 4.19 28.73
N LEU A 295 -14.02 4.06 28.80
CA LEU A 295 -13.09 5.00 28.20
C LEU A 295 -12.82 4.61 26.76
N ARG A 296 -12.88 5.58 25.85
CA ARG A 296 -12.64 5.40 24.42
C ARG A 296 -11.57 6.38 23.96
N ARG A 297 -10.55 5.86 23.27
CA ARG A 297 -9.53 6.67 22.60
C ARG A 297 -9.62 6.50 21.09
N LEU A 298 -9.59 7.62 20.37
CA LEU A 298 -9.46 7.63 18.92
C LEU A 298 -8.02 7.95 18.52
N ASP A 299 -7.55 7.42 17.39
CA ASP A 299 -6.28 7.82 16.81
C ASP A 299 -6.43 9.12 15.99
N THR A 300 -5.32 9.60 15.43
CA THR A 300 -5.30 10.81 14.59
C THR A 300 -6.11 10.67 13.29
N SER A 301 -6.55 9.46 12.93
CA SER A 301 -7.45 9.22 11.80
C SER A 301 -8.92 9.19 12.20
N GLY A 302 -9.24 9.31 13.49
CA GLY A 302 -10.57 9.13 14.04
C GLY A 302 -11.00 7.66 14.19
N SER A 303 -10.06 6.71 14.06
CA SER A 303 -10.34 5.28 14.26
C SER A 303 -10.22 4.90 15.74
N LEU A 304 -10.93 3.86 16.17
CA LEU A 304 -10.81 3.34 17.53
C LEU A 304 -9.37 2.84 17.79
N ALA A 305 -8.63 3.59 18.60
CA ALA A 305 -7.27 3.26 18.98
C ALA A 305 -7.25 2.34 20.21
N ASP A 306 -8.14 2.60 21.17
CA ASP A 306 -8.21 1.85 22.42
C ASP A 306 -9.59 2.01 23.11
N ILE A 307 -10.00 1.01 23.90
CA ILE A 307 -11.26 1.04 24.69
C ILE A 307 -11.10 0.30 26.02
N ARG A 308 -11.44 0.89 27.17
CA ARG A 308 -11.30 0.29 28.54
C ARG A 308 -12.60 0.42 29.35
N LEU A 309 -12.80 -0.47 30.32
CA LEU A 309 -13.77 -0.30 31.42
C LEU A 309 -13.11 0.40 32.60
N THR A 310 -13.84 1.28 33.27
CA THR A 310 -13.35 1.98 34.49
C THR A 310 -13.68 1.24 35.78
N SER A 311 -14.45 0.15 35.74
CA SER A 311 -14.95 -0.52 36.94
C SER A 311 -13.93 -1.43 37.65
N GLN A 312 -12.78 -1.69 37.04
CA GLN A 312 -11.77 -2.64 37.55
C GLN A 312 -10.53 -1.97 38.14
N THR A 313 -10.26 -0.72 37.75
CA THR A 313 -9.06 0.06 38.12
C THR A 313 -9.49 1.49 38.35
N SER A 314 -8.74 2.28 39.12
CA SER A 314 -9.07 3.70 39.28
C SER A 314 -9.10 4.40 37.90
N LEU A 315 -9.94 5.43 37.77
CA LEU A 315 -10.08 6.18 36.52
C LEU A 315 -8.72 6.73 36.07
N GLU A 316 -7.96 7.29 37.00
CA GLU A 316 -6.61 7.85 36.80
C GLU A 316 -5.63 6.80 36.28
N GLU A 317 -5.56 5.63 36.93
CA GLU A 317 -4.68 4.54 36.49
C GLU A 317 -5.05 4.05 35.08
N THR A 318 -6.35 4.01 34.78
CA THR A 318 -6.84 3.57 33.46
C THR A 318 -6.48 4.59 32.37
N LEU A 319 -6.58 5.89 32.68
CA LEU A 319 -6.16 6.98 31.80
C LEU A 319 -4.65 6.97 31.55
N ASP A 320 -3.85 6.74 32.59
CA ASP A 320 -2.40 6.60 32.47
C ASP A 320 -2.03 5.40 31.60
N GLN A 321 -2.64 4.23 31.83
CA GLN A 321 -2.43 3.04 31.01
C GLN A 321 -2.80 3.29 29.53
N MET A 322 -3.88 4.03 29.27
CA MET A 322 -4.26 4.40 27.90
C MET A 322 -3.32 5.46 27.33
N SER A 323 -2.85 6.44 28.09
CA SER A 323 -1.88 7.44 27.63
C SER A 323 -0.52 6.80 27.30
N ASP A 324 -0.06 5.89 28.14
CA ASP A 324 1.17 5.13 27.92
C ASP A 324 1.05 4.17 26.75
N SER A 325 -0.14 3.61 26.48
CA SER A 325 -0.36 2.83 25.26
C SER A 325 -0.20 3.67 23.99
N ARG A 326 -0.27 5.01 24.04
CA ARG A 326 0.03 5.93 22.93
C ARG A 326 1.54 6.05 22.69
N ARG A 327 2.31 6.28 23.78
CA ARG A 327 3.79 6.31 23.74
C ARG A 327 4.32 4.96 23.27
N ASN A 328 3.71 3.90 23.78
CA ASN A 328 4.00 2.54 23.38
C ASN A 328 3.38 2.16 22.04
N ALA A 329 2.36 2.79 21.47
CA ALA A 329 1.93 2.47 20.09
C ALA A 329 2.88 3.08 19.05
N GLY A 330 3.40 4.28 19.33
CA GLY A 330 4.50 4.89 18.56
C GLY A 330 5.82 4.13 18.71
N SER A 331 6.08 3.57 19.90
CA SER A 331 7.30 2.81 20.21
C SER A 331 7.20 1.29 19.98
N ALA A 332 6.03 0.65 20.07
CA ALA A 332 5.84 -0.81 20.01
C ALA A 332 5.72 -1.33 18.57
N PHE A 333 5.58 -0.43 17.59
CA PHE A 333 6.03 -0.77 16.23
C PHE A 333 7.56 -1.01 16.16
N LEU A 334 8.31 -0.68 17.23
CA LEU A 334 9.76 -0.82 17.35
C LEU A 334 10.26 -1.63 18.57
N SER A 335 9.44 -1.98 19.58
CA SER A 335 9.97 -2.51 20.87
C SER A 335 9.51 -3.90 21.35
N ALA A 336 9.01 -4.80 20.50
CA ALA A 336 9.21 -6.28 20.49
C ALA A 336 8.23 -6.94 19.49
N PRO A 337 8.62 -7.86 18.57
CA PRO A 337 9.74 -8.79 18.57
C PRO A 337 10.86 -8.40 17.59
N ARG A 338 11.37 -7.16 17.66
CA ARG A 338 12.57 -6.78 16.90
C ARG A 338 13.88 -7.09 17.64
N ARG A 339 13.93 -6.94 18.97
CA ARG A 339 15.14 -7.24 19.75
C ARG A 339 15.50 -8.72 19.67
N ASP A 340 14.57 -9.64 19.99
CA ASP A 340 14.88 -11.07 19.91
C ASP A 340 15.08 -11.55 18.46
N ARG A 341 14.40 -10.94 17.48
CA ARG A 341 14.64 -11.23 16.06
C ARG A 341 16.00 -10.74 15.59
N TYR A 342 16.47 -9.60 16.10
CA TYR A 342 17.83 -9.13 15.88
C TYR A 342 18.85 -10.06 16.55
N LEU A 343 18.61 -10.47 17.80
CA LEU A 343 19.48 -11.42 18.50
C LEU A 343 19.52 -12.79 17.78
N GLN A 344 18.39 -13.27 17.27
CA GLN A 344 18.36 -14.46 16.42
C GLN A 344 19.11 -14.27 15.11
N THR A 345 19.03 -13.09 14.49
CA THR A 345 19.77 -12.78 13.26
C THR A 345 21.27 -12.69 13.54
N LEU A 346 21.64 -12.03 14.63
CA LEU A 346 23.01 -11.92 15.15
C LEU A 346 23.57 -13.32 15.43
N TRP A 347 22.79 -14.17 16.10
CA TRP A 347 23.13 -15.57 16.33
C TRP A 347 23.40 -16.29 15.02
N LYS A 348 22.39 -16.41 14.15
CA LYS A 348 22.44 -17.20 12.91
C LYS A 348 23.56 -16.75 11.98
N ARG A 349 23.82 -15.44 11.88
CA ARG A 349 24.79 -14.91 10.91
C ARG A 349 26.22 -14.79 11.43
N HIS A 350 26.40 -14.63 12.75
CA HIS A 350 27.70 -14.16 13.25
C HIS A 350 28.24 -14.92 14.46
N LEU A 351 27.41 -15.62 15.22
CA LEU A 351 27.85 -16.30 16.44
C LEU A 351 27.70 -17.82 16.35
N ALA A 352 26.64 -18.33 15.72
CA ALA A 352 26.39 -19.76 15.58
C ALA A 352 27.56 -20.55 14.97
N PRO A 353 28.29 -20.06 13.94
CA PRO A 353 29.42 -20.80 13.36
C PRO A 353 30.58 -21.04 14.34
N GLN A 354 30.72 -20.20 15.37
CA GLN A 354 31.86 -20.21 16.28
C GLN A 354 31.51 -20.65 17.70
N LEU A 355 30.25 -20.47 18.12
CA LEU A 355 29.82 -20.63 19.52
C LEU A 355 28.71 -21.67 19.73
N ALA A 356 28.40 -22.50 18.72
CA ALA A 356 27.34 -23.50 18.84
C ALA A 356 27.59 -24.49 19.99
N SER A 357 28.83 -24.95 20.18
CA SER A 357 29.21 -25.83 21.29
C SER A 357 29.01 -25.18 22.65
N GLU A 358 29.33 -23.90 22.77
CA GLU A 358 29.23 -23.12 23.99
C GLU A 358 27.77 -22.84 24.35
N LEU A 359 26.89 -22.66 23.36
CA LEU A 359 25.45 -22.58 23.59
C LEU A 359 24.88 -23.89 24.13
N GLU A 360 25.28 -25.05 23.61
CA GLU A 360 24.82 -26.34 24.15
C GLU A 360 25.31 -26.58 25.58
N ARG A 361 26.54 -26.17 25.90
CA ARG A 361 27.05 -26.21 27.28
C ARG A 361 26.27 -25.26 28.20
N PHE A 362 25.96 -24.05 27.72
CA PHE A 362 25.13 -23.10 28.45
C PHE A 362 23.73 -23.65 28.74
N ARG A 363 23.11 -24.33 27.78
CA ARG A 363 21.81 -24.99 27.96
C ARG A 363 21.84 -26.05 29.06
N ARG A 364 22.84 -26.92 29.06
CA ARG A 364 22.99 -27.98 30.09
C ARG A 364 23.25 -27.43 31.48
N ALA A 365 23.86 -26.25 31.58
CA ALA A 365 24.16 -25.61 32.85
C ALA A 365 23.01 -24.76 33.42
N GLN A 366 21.92 -24.59 32.67
CA GLN A 366 20.72 -23.88 33.12
C GLN A 366 19.73 -24.89 33.72
N PRO A 367 19.19 -24.64 34.94
CA PRO A 367 18.27 -25.57 35.61
C PRO A 367 16.86 -25.62 34.99
N ASP A 368 16.51 -24.65 34.14
CA ASP A 368 15.22 -24.55 33.45
C ASP A 368 15.43 -24.57 31.93
N GLU A 369 15.20 -25.73 31.31
CA GLU A 369 15.42 -25.94 29.87
C GLU A 369 14.58 -25.00 28.98
N SER A 370 13.48 -24.43 29.50
CA SER A 370 12.56 -23.61 28.72
C SER A 370 13.09 -22.21 28.38
N LEU A 371 14.13 -21.73 29.06
CA LEU A 371 14.65 -20.36 28.93
C LEU A 371 16.01 -20.26 28.21
N ALA A 372 16.66 -21.39 27.89
CA ALA A 372 18.02 -21.42 27.35
C ALA A 372 18.08 -21.32 25.82
N ASP A 373 17.48 -20.27 25.26
CA ASP A 373 17.52 -19.99 23.83
C ASP A 373 18.74 -19.13 23.41
N ALA A 374 18.97 -18.98 22.10
CA ALA A 374 20.10 -18.20 21.58
C ALA A 374 20.08 -16.71 22.02
N PRO A 375 18.92 -16.01 22.04
CA PRO A 375 18.80 -14.70 22.69
C PRO A 375 19.26 -14.67 24.15
N ALA A 376 18.88 -15.64 24.97
CA ALA A 376 19.31 -15.74 26.36
C ALA A 376 20.84 -15.91 26.48
N PHE A 377 21.42 -16.75 25.64
CA PHE A 377 22.88 -16.92 25.61
C PHE A 377 23.62 -15.66 25.16
N ILE A 378 23.12 -14.90 24.17
CA ILE A 378 23.75 -13.64 23.77
C ILE A 378 23.68 -12.61 24.90
N ARG A 379 22.57 -12.55 25.65
CA ARG A 379 22.45 -11.70 26.84
C ARG A 379 23.45 -12.11 27.92
N HIS A 380 23.66 -13.42 28.12
CA HIS A 380 24.69 -13.94 29.03
C HIS A 380 26.10 -13.51 28.62
N LEU A 381 26.46 -13.60 27.34
CA LEU A 381 27.76 -13.14 26.83
C LEU A 381 27.96 -11.63 27.04
N ASP A 382 26.92 -10.82 26.81
CA ASP A 382 26.96 -9.37 27.01
C ASP A 382 27.20 -9.01 28.48
N GLN A 383 26.50 -9.68 29.40
CA GLN A 383 26.69 -9.53 30.84
C GLN A 383 28.11 -9.92 31.29
N LEU A 384 28.67 -11.00 30.72
CA LEU A 384 30.06 -11.38 31.00
C LEU A 384 31.04 -10.32 30.50
N CYS A 385 30.78 -9.66 29.37
CA CYS A 385 31.61 -8.55 28.90
C CYS A 385 31.48 -7.29 29.78
N ASP A 386 30.36 -7.10 30.48
CA ASP A 386 30.23 -6.02 31.46
C ASP A 386 30.99 -6.31 32.77
N LYS A 387 31.06 -7.58 33.18
CA LYS A 387 31.78 -8.01 34.39
C LYS A 387 33.29 -8.13 34.19
N ASN A 388 33.75 -8.39 32.97
CA ASN A 388 35.16 -8.56 32.64
C ASN A 388 35.62 -7.38 31.76
N PRO A 389 36.40 -6.42 32.31
CA PRO A 389 36.86 -5.28 31.53
C PRO A 389 37.65 -5.76 30.30
N GLY A 390 37.34 -5.20 29.14
CA GLY A 390 37.96 -5.58 27.88
C GLY A 390 38.97 -4.54 27.39
N ASP A 391 39.97 -4.99 26.63
CA ASP A 391 40.97 -4.13 26.02
C ASP A 391 40.38 -3.36 24.84
N ILE A 392 40.54 -2.03 24.80
CA ILE A 392 40.03 -1.23 23.68
C ILE A 392 40.91 -1.46 22.44
N VAL A 393 40.41 -2.25 21.50
CA VAL A 393 41.10 -2.54 20.23
C VAL A 393 40.78 -1.52 19.13
N ASP A 394 39.67 -0.78 19.25
CA ASP A 394 39.36 0.34 18.35
C ASP A 394 38.59 1.46 19.05
N ARG A 395 39.33 2.46 19.55
CA ARG A 395 38.78 3.62 20.27
C ARG A 395 37.81 4.45 19.41
N ARG A 396 37.99 4.49 18.07
CA ARG A 396 37.13 5.31 17.18
C ARG A 396 35.71 4.79 17.10
N PHE A 397 35.53 3.47 17.22
CA PHE A 397 34.23 2.81 17.12
C PHE A 397 33.72 2.27 18.45
N GLY A 398 34.48 2.46 19.54
CA GLY A 398 34.14 1.91 20.86
C GLY A 398 34.14 0.39 20.87
N ILE A 399 35.11 -0.25 20.19
CA ILE A 399 35.24 -1.71 20.14
C ILE A 399 36.27 -2.16 21.17
N SER A 400 35.84 -3.04 22.08
CA SER A 400 36.66 -3.69 23.09
C SER A 400 36.75 -5.20 22.85
N ARG A 401 37.89 -5.79 23.20
CA ARG A 401 38.16 -7.23 23.19
C ARG A 401 38.01 -7.76 24.60
N HIS A 402 37.18 -8.78 24.77
CA HIS A 402 36.96 -9.44 26.05
C HIS A 402 37.36 -10.91 25.94
N VAL A 403 38.02 -11.43 26.97
CA VAL A 403 38.24 -12.86 27.18
C VAL A 403 37.30 -13.29 28.29
N ILE A 404 36.29 -14.10 27.96
CA ILE A 404 35.21 -14.47 28.89
C ILE A 404 35.00 -15.98 28.90
N THR A 405 34.53 -16.54 30.01
CA THR A 405 34.20 -17.96 30.14
C THR A 405 32.67 -18.11 30.27
N PRO A 406 31.96 -18.54 29.21
CA PRO A 406 30.51 -18.75 29.26
C PRO A 406 30.13 -19.81 30.29
N LEU A 407 28.93 -19.72 30.85
CA LEU A 407 28.45 -20.68 31.85
C LEU A 407 28.40 -22.08 31.21
N GLY A 408 28.93 -23.07 31.92
CA GLY A 408 29.07 -24.45 31.42
C GLY A 408 30.27 -24.70 30.50
N SER A 409 31.02 -23.68 30.10
CA SER A 409 32.29 -23.84 29.34
C SER A 409 33.49 -23.90 30.29
N SER A 410 34.41 -24.82 30.05
CA SER A 410 35.71 -24.88 30.75
C SER A 410 36.80 -24.06 30.04
N GLN A 411 36.56 -23.65 28.79
CA GLN A 411 37.51 -22.88 27.99
C GLN A 411 37.03 -21.43 27.83
N PRO A 412 37.92 -20.43 27.98
CA PRO A 412 37.61 -19.05 27.70
C PRO A 412 37.49 -18.82 26.19
N ILE A 413 36.60 -17.90 25.81
CA ILE A 413 36.42 -17.45 24.42
C ILE A 413 36.80 -15.97 24.31
N THR A 414 37.31 -15.59 23.15
CA THR A 414 37.60 -14.19 22.83
C THR A 414 36.41 -13.60 22.08
N VAL A 415 35.84 -12.49 22.56
CA VAL A 415 34.75 -11.77 21.89
C VAL A 415 35.10 -10.29 21.70
N LEU A 416 34.74 -9.73 20.56
CA LEU A 416 34.77 -8.29 20.32
C LEU A 416 33.38 -7.72 20.55
N ARG A 417 33.28 -6.70 21.40
CA ARG A 417 32.04 -6.00 21.73
C ARG A 417 32.13 -4.55 21.32
N ARG A 418 31.05 -4.01 20.74
CA ARG A 418 30.91 -2.57 20.49
C ARG A 418 29.84 -2.02 21.43
N LYS A 419 30.24 -1.18 22.40
CA LYS A 419 29.33 -0.54 23.36
C LYS A 419 29.20 0.95 23.02
N LEU A 420 28.02 1.36 22.57
CA LEU A 420 27.61 2.78 22.53
C LEU A 420 26.46 2.93 23.53
N ASP A 421 26.45 4.03 24.27
CA ASP A 421 25.61 4.27 25.47
C ASP A 421 24.10 4.13 25.24
N SER A 422 23.64 4.00 23.99
CA SER A 422 22.24 3.81 23.62
C SER A 422 21.99 2.79 22.50
N GLU A 423 22.99 2.00 22.08
CA GLU A 423 22.87 1.10 20.92
C GLU A 423 22.56 -0.37 21.26
N GLN A 424 22.04 -1.10 20.26
CA GLN A 424 21.83 -2.55 20.33
C GLN A 424 23.16 -3.30 20.54
N ILE A 425 23.11 -4.37 21.34
CA ILE A 425 24.24 -5.28 21.61
C ILE A 425 24.87 -5.75 20.28
N ARG A 426 26.18 -5.56 20.15
CA ARG A 426 26.95 -5.98 18.98
C ARG A 426 28.19 -6.73 19.43
N ILE A 427 28.13 -8.05 19.30
CA ILE A 427 29.18 -8.98 19.69
C ILE A 427 29.63 -9.80 18.47
N ARG A 428 30.92 -10.09 18.39
CA ARG A 428 31.52 -11.07 17.47
C ARG A 428 32.44 -11.99 18.27
N ALA A 429 32.38 -13.30 18.02
CA ALA A 429 33.43 -14.19 18.51
C ALA A 429 34.67 -14.10 17.60
N VAL A 430 35.83 -14.32 18.19
CA VAL A 430 37.09 -14.49 17.47
C VAL A 430 37.42 -15.98 17.53
N ASP A 431 37.66 -16.58 16.38
CA ASP A 431 37.96 -18.01 16.30
C ASP A 431 39.39 -18.27 16.81
N ASN A 432 39.49 -18.77 18.04
CA ASN A 432 40.77 -19.09 18.68
C ASN A 432 41.42 -20.36 18.07
N LYS A 433 40.76 -21.09 17.16
CA LYS A 433 41.30 -22.32 16.55
C LYS A 433 42.15 -22.07 15.31
N VAL A 434 42.13 -20.84 14.76
CA VAL A 434 42.94 -20.48 13.59
C VAL A 434 44.33 -20.04 14.06
N ILE A 435 45.37 -20.66 13.49
CA ILE A 435 46.78 -20.39 13.80
C ILE A 435 47.11 -18.88 13.67
N ASP A 436 46.43 -18.17 12.76
CA ASP A 436 46.48 -16.72 12.59
C ASP A 436 45.33 -15.98 13.29
N ASN A 437 45.36 -15.94 14.63
CA ASN A 437 44.37 -15.25 15.46
C ASN A 437 44.18 -13.75 15.08
N LEU A 438 45.25 -13.11 14.61
CA LEU A 438 45.25 -11.73 14.08
C LEU A 438 44.31 -11.53 12.88
N TYR A 439 44.16 -12.53 12.01
CA TYR A 439 43.31 -12.43 10.83
C TYR A 439 41.82 -12.51 11.21
N ALA A 440 41.47 -13.48 12.08
CA ALA A 440 40.11 -13.64 12.60
C ALA A 440 39.66 -12.39 13.38
N GLU A 441 40.54 -11.82 14.20
CA GLU A 441 40.28 -10.59 14.94
C GLU A 441 40.07 -9.40 14.01
N ARG A 442 40.90 -9.23 12.97
CA ARG A 442 40.71 -8.17 11.95
C ARG A 442 39.42 -8.34 11.17
N ALA A 443 39.00 -9.57 10.86
CA ALA A 443 37.72 -9.83 10.19
C ALA A 443 36.52 -9.47 11.09
N ALA A 444 36.57 -9.87 12.36
CA ALA A 444 35.55 -9.54 13.35
C ALA A 444 35.44 -8.00 13.58
N MET A 445 36.58 -7.31 13.69
CA MET A 445 36.62 -5.83 13.77
C MET A 445 36.01 -5.16 12.53
N ARG A 446 36.36 -5.60 11.32
CA ARG A 446 35.78 -5.06 10.07
C ARG A 446 34.25 -5.23 10.05
N SER A 447 33.76 -6.38 10.51
CA SER A 447 32.32 -6.63 10.65
C SER A 447 31.67 -5.64 11.62
N LEU A 448 32.23 -5.43 12.81
CA LEU A 448 31.68 -4.49 13.81
C LEU A 448 31.72 -3.02 13.38
N ARG A 449 32.76 -2.62 12.64
CA ARG A 449 32.85 -1.26 12.04
C ARG A 449 31.72 -1.00 11.06
N SER A 450 31.36 -1.99 10.24
CA SER A 450 30.35 -1.84 9.18
C SER A 450 28.91 -1.67 9.68
N ILE A 451 28.64 -1.92 10.98
CA ILE A 451 27.27 -2.07 11.48
C ILE A 451 26.75 -0.84 12.26
N GLY A 452 27.55 0.20 12.51
CA GLY A 452 27.10 1.38 13.27
C GLY A 452 27.00 2.70 12.51
N PRO A 453 26.28 3.69 13.08
CA PRO A 453 26.23 5.03 12.53
C PRO A 453 27.65 5.58 12.44
N LYS A 454 27.98 6.12 11.27
CA LYS A 454 29.26 6.80 11.04
C LYS A 454 29.21 8.08 11.86
N ARG A 455 29.93 8.11 12.99
CA ARG A 455 30.06 9.30 13.83
C ARG A 455 30.57 10.44 12.92
N LYS A 456 29.80 11.53 12.80
CA LYS A 456 30.32 12.76 12.20
C LYS A 456 31.51 13.17 13.06
N GLN A 457 32.66 13.34 12.41
CA GLN A 457 33.87 13.77 13.07
C GLN A 457 33.59 15.20 13.57
N GLU A 458 33.50 15.37 14.90
CA GLU A 458 33.52 16.72 15.49
C GLU A 458 34.85 17.35 15.08
N VAL A 459 34.75 18.41 14.29
CA VAL A 459 35.90 19.22 13.90
C VAL A 459 36.38 19.89 15.17
N ALA A 460 37.49 19.40 15.72
CA ALA A 460 38.19 20.07 16.80
C ALA A 460 38.54 21.49 16.32
N VAL A 461 37.98 22.48 16.99
CA VAL A 461 38.31 23.89 16.80
C VAL A 461 39.78 24.07 17.20
N SER A 462 40.66 24.14 16.21
CA SER A 462 42.05 24.54 16.37
C SER A 462 42.13 26.05 16.19
N THR A 463 42.26 26.78 17.28
CA THR A 463 42.67 28.18 17.34
C THR A 463 44.17 28.30 17.03
N GLU A 464 44.54 28.77 15.83
CA GLU A 464 45.48 29.90 15.56
C GLU A 464 46.01 29.91 14.10
N PRO A 465 46.31 31.11 13.52
CA PRO A 465 46.70 31.26 12.13
C PRO A 465 48.22 31.46 11.93
N SER A 466 48.84 30.62 11.10
CA SER A 466 50.24 30.77 10.70
C SER A 466 50.37 31.39 9.30
N LYS A 467 50.89 32.62 9.28
CA LYS A 467 51.40 33.36 8.12
C LYS A 467 52.74 32.73 7.66
N ARG A 468 52.89 32.48 6.34
CA ARG A 468 54.11 32.68 5.50
C ARG A 468 54.25 31.59 4.42
N ARG A 469 54.08 31.97 3.15
CA ARG A 469 55.19 32.17 2.19
C ARG A 469 54.63 32.57 0.82
N LYS A 470 54.93 33.80 0.40
CA LYS A 470 55.09 34.19 -1.00
C LYS A 470 56.53 33.84 -1.40
N ILE A 471 56.74 33.14 -2.50
CA ILE A 471 57.86 33.37 -3.41
C ILE A 471 57.34 33.20 -4.85
N LEU A 472 57.50 34.27 -5.61
CA LEU A 472 57.34 34.44 -7.06
C LEU A 472 58.22 33.45 -7.84
N THR A 473 57.82 33.02 -9.04
CA THR A 473 58.50 33.38 -10.32
C THR A 473 57.65 32.90 -11.50
N GLN A 474 57.59 33.76 -12.51
CA GLN A 474 56.89 33.70 -13.79
C GLN A 474 57.31 32.49 -14.65
N GLN A 475 56.43 32.04 -15.56
CA GLN A 475 56.68 32.22 -16.99
C GLN A 475 55.47 31.84 -17.86
N ASN A 476 55.17 32.77 -18.77
CA ASN A 476 54.26 32.68 -19.89
C ASN A 476 54.55 31.46 -20.77
N HIS A 477 53.55 30.64 -21.07
CA HIS A 477 53.45 29.93 -22.36
C HIS A 477 52.01 30.03 -22.88
N GLN A 478 51.84 30.83 -23.92
CA GLN A 478 50.68 30.78 -24.82
C GLN A 478 50.69 29.45 -25.59
N PRO A 479 49.54 28.80 -25.83
CA PRO A 479 49.47 27.75 -26.84
C PRO A 479 49.26 28.37 -28.22
N ARG A 480 50.09 27.92 -29.16
CA ARG A 480 49.96 28.08 -30.61
C ARG A 480 48.53 27.75 -31.08
N LYS A 481 47.96 28.65 -31.89
CA LYS A 481 46.87 28.36 -32.81
C LYS A 481 47.37 27.35 -33.85
N SER A 482 46.92 26.11 -33.76
CA SER A 482 46.88 25.17 -34.89
C SER A 482 45.43 24.89 -35.20
N SER A 483 44.95 25.49 -36.28
CA SER A 483 43.68 25.20 -36.93
C SER A 483 43.73 23.81 -37.55
N ALA A 484 43.24 22.82 -36.82
CA ALA A 484 42.76 21.55 -37.33
C ALA A 484 41.32 21.38 -36.83
N PRO A 485 40.40 20.79 -37.62
CA PRO A 485 39.01 20.69 -37.23
C PRO A 485 38.90 19.90 -35.93
N ALA A 486 38.38 20.57 -34.89
CA ALA A 486 38.18 20.00 -33.57
C ALA A 486 37.20 18.82 -33.67
N GLN A 487 37.75 17.61 -33.81
CA GLN A 487 37.05 16.42 -33.35
C GLN A 487 36.72 16.67 -31.89
N ALA A 488 35.42 16.80 -31.58
CA ALA A 488 34.94 17.01 -30.24
C ALA A 488 35.55 15.92 -29.34
N LEU A 489 36.56 16.29 -28.55
CA LEU A 489 37.08 15.47 -27.46
C LEU A 489 35.87 15.17 -26.58
N GLY A 490 35.30 13.98 -26.75
CA GLY A 490 34.09 13.56 -26.09
C GLY A 490 34.25 13.80 -24.60
N GLN A 491 33.39 14.66 -24.03
CA GLN A 491 33.41 14.92 -22.60
C GLN A 491 33.21 13.59 -21.87
N GLN A 492 34.28 13.10 -21.23
CA GLN A 492 34.21 11.86 -20.49
C GLN A 492 33.23 12.04 -19.32
N VAL A 493 32.22 11.17 -19.26
CA VAL A 493 31.25 11.14 -18.18
C VAL A 493 31.70 10.14 -17.12
N HIS A 494 31.68 10.57 -15.86
CA HIS A 494 32.09 9.79 -14.71
C HIS A 494 30.90 9.49 -13.79
N ARG A 495 30.85 8.25 -13.32
CA ARG A 495 29.84 7.79 -12.38
C ARG A 495 30.26 8.05 -10.93
N ILE A 496 29.42 8.76 -10.17
CA ILE A 496 29.61 9.05 -8.75
C ILE A 496 28.36 8.66 -7.98
N THR A 497 28.48 7.80 -6.96
CA THR A 497 27.34 7.49 -6.07
C THR A 497 27.46 8.25 -4.75
N VAL A 498 26.40 8.96 -4.38
CA VAL A 498 26.29 9.73 -3.14
C VAL A 498 25.15 9.17 -2.31
N GLN A 499 25.37 9.01 -1.00
CA GLN A 499 24.33 8.66 -0.05
C GLN A 499 23.53 9.89 0.33
N GLN A 500 22.24 9.88 0.03
CA GLN A 500 21.33 10.98 0.32
C GLN A 500 20.33 10.57 1.39
N GLN A 501 20.12 11.43 2.39
CA GLN A 501 19.05 11.22 3.35
C GLN A 501 17.72 11.56 2.70
N TYR A 502 16.81 10.59 2.71
CA TYR A 502 15.48 10.72 2.16
C TYR A 502 14.46 10.25 3.21
N LYS A 503 14.00 11.21 4.03
CA LYS A 503 13.33 10.97 5.33
C LYS A 503 14.26 10.19 6.27
N ASP A 504 13.73 9.14 6.90
CA ASP A 504 14.43 8.27 7.86
C ASP A 504 15.28 7.18 7.17
N LYS A 505 15.52 7.31 5.85
CA LYS A 505 16.23 6.33 5.05
C LYS A 505 17.33 7.00 4.25
N THR A 506 18.50 6.39 4.28
CA THR A 506 19.57 6.71 3.36
C THR A 506 19.36 5.95 2.04
N VAL A 507 19.40 6.68 0.93
CA VAL A 507 19.25 6.14 -0.43
C VAL A 507 20.51 6.46 -1.21
N ASP A 508 21.02 5.49 -1.95
CA ASP A 508 22.10 5.73 -2.89
C ASP A 508 21.56 6.47 -4.12
N VAL A 509 22.23 7.54 -4.53
CA VAL A 509 21.89 8.34 -5.70
C VAL A 509 23.12 8.39 -6.60
N THR A 510 22.99 7.90 -7.84
CA THR A 510 24.09 7.91 -8.81
C THR A 510 24.02 9.13 -9.70
N HIS A 511 25.08 9.91 -9.69
CA HIS A 511 25.31 11.10 -10.50
C HIS A 511 26.27 10.76 -11.65
N LEU A 512 25.99 11.30 -12.82
CA LEU A 512 26.85 11.24 -13.99
C LEU A 512 27.40 12.65 -14.24
N VAL A 513 28.68 12.85 -13.99
CA VAL A 513 29.32 14.17 -14.01
C VAL A 513 30.44 14.25 -15.05
N THR A 514 30.75 15.43 -15.56
CA THR A 514 31.79 15.67 -16.58
C THR A 514 33.03 16.34 -15.99
N GLY A 515 34.20 16.14 -16.59
CA GLY A 515 35.45 16.82 -16.20
C GLY A 515 36.40 15.97 -15.34
N ALA A 516 37.58 16.52 -15.03
CA ALA A 516 38.64 15.78 -14.35
C ALA A 516 38.22 15.38 -12.92
N VAL A 517 37.85 14.12 -12.73
CA VAL A 517 37.62 13.53 -11.42
C VAL A 517 39.00 13.19 -10.81
N GLY A 518 39.75 14.21 -10.38
CA GLY A 518 41.03 14.01 -9.70
C GLY A 518 40.84 13.06 -8.53
N ARG A 519 41.53 11.90 -8.52
CA ARG A 519 41.38 10.76 -7.60
C ARG A 519 40.53 11.06 -6.34
N ILE A 520 39.21 11.01 -6.49
CA ILE A 520 38.28 11.31 -5.40
C ILE A 520 38.11 10.04 -4.56
N SER A 521 39.09 9.67 -3.75
CA SER A 521 39.03 8.45 -2.92
C SER A 521 38.75 8.77 -1.44
N GLY A 522 37.64 8.24 -0.89
CA GLY A 522 37.61 7.75 0.50
C GLY A 522 36.67 8.37 1.55
N GLY A 523 35.87 9.42 1.26
CA GLY A 523 35.00 10.08 2.25
C GLY A 523 33.52 10.20 1.86
N PRO A 524 32.60 10.53 2.81
CA PRO A 524 31.22 10.90 2.49
C PRO A 524 31.25 12.15 1.59
N ARG A 525 30.72 12.02 0.38
CA ARG A 525 30.69 13.11 -0.59
C ARG A 525 29.46 13.98 -0.34
N THR A 526 29.65 15.30 -0.32
CA THR A 526 28.52 16.24 -0.43
C THR A 526 28.18 16.45 -1.91
N LEU A 527 27.02 17.04 -2.20
CA LEU A 527 26.64 17.38 -3.57
C LEU A 527 27.61 18.40 -4.18
N GLU A 528 28.10 19.35 -3.38
CA GLU A 528 29.05 20.39 -3.77
C GLU A 528 30.35 19.75 -4.25
N THR A 529 30.91 18.81 -3.47
CA THR A 529 32.12 18.09 -3.87
C THR A 529 31.92 17.22 -5.11
N THR A 530 30.69 16.75 -5.35
CA THR A 530 30.35 15.91 -6.50
C THR A 530 30.30 16.72 -7.79
N TYR A 531 29.82 17.96 -7.74
CA TYR A 531 29.67 18.85 -8.89
C TYR A 531 30.74 19.94 -9.00
N ALA A 532 31.71 20.01 -8.07
CA ALA A 532 32.74 21.05 -8.04
C ALA A 532 33.52 21.19 -9.36
N ASN A 533 33.80 20.05 -10.01
CA ASN A 533 34.53 20.02 -11.29
C ASN A 533 33.60 19.97 -12.51
N SER A 534 32.29 20.12 -12.30
CA SER A 534 31.26 20.03 -13.35
C SER A 534 30.25 21.19 -13.24
N PRO A 535 30.70 22.46 -13.17
CA PRO A 535 29.79 23.59 -12.96
C PRO A 535 28.73 23.73 -14.07
N ALA A 536 29.03 23.29 -15.29
CA ALA A 536 28.08 23.28 -16.41
C ALA A 536 26.86 22.36 -16.17
N LEU A 537 26.96 21.39 -15.24
CA LEU A 537 25.87 20.49 -14.88
C LEU A 537 25.01 21.01 -13.72
N ILE A 538 25.45 22.11 -13.09
CA ILE A 538 24.67 22.85 -12.12
C ILE A 538 23.86 23.88 -12.91
N ARG A 539 22.54 23.68 -12.95
CA ARG A 539 21.65 24.55 -13.68
C ARG A 539 21.06 25.61 -12.76
N ALA A 540 20.93 26.82 -13.29
CA ALA A 540 20.04 27.79 -12.73
C ALA A 540 18.59 27.29 -12.85
N PRO A 541 17.67 27.80 -12.01
CA PRO A 541 16.26 27.49 -12.18
C PRO A 541 15.79 27.86 -13.61
N HIS A 542 15.09 26.95 -14.31
CA HIS A 542 14.54 27.16 -15.65
C HIS A 542 13.41 28.19 -15.61
N SER A 543 13.53 29.19 -16.47
CA SER A 543 12.41 30.06 -16.83
C SER A 543 11.46 29.30 -17.76
N TYR A 544 10.15 29.48 -17.54
CA TYR A 544 9.10 29.01 -18.44
C TYR A 544 8.49 30.17 -19.26
N ALA A 545 9.19 31.30 -19.37
CA ALA A 545 8.69 32.46 -20.11
C ALA A 545 8.27 32.11 -21.55
N ASP A 546 9.03 31.23 -22.21
CA ASP A 546 8.78 30.77 -23.58
C ASP A 546 7.91 29.50 -23.66
N ASN A 547 7.36 29.05 -22.53
CA ASN A 547 6.51 27.87 -22.47
C ASN A 547 5.47 27.98 -21.35
N ARG A 548 4.48 28.87 -21.55
CA ARG A 548 3.49 29.19 -20.52
C ARG A 548 2.57 28.00 -20.25
N GLU A 549 2.32 27.15 -21.24
CA GLU A 549 1.62 25.87 -21.06
C GLU A 549 2.23 25.05 -19.91
N ARG A 550 3.55 24.83 -19.97
CA ARG A 550 4.29 24.08 -18.95
C ARG A 550 4.38 24.84 -17.62
N GLN A 551 4.45 26.17 -17.65
CA GLN A 551 4.43 27.00 -16.44
C GLN A 551 3.17 26.77 -15.62
N VAL A 552 2.00 26.82 -16.27
CA VAL A 552 0.70 26.63 -15.60
C VAL A 552 0.59 25.21 -15.01
N LEU A 553 0.96 24.18 -15.77
CA LEU A 553 0.97 22.80 -15.28
C LEU A 553 1.94 22.60 -14.10
N ARG A 554 3.05 23.33 -14.07
CA ARG A 554 4.01 23.33 -12.98
C ARG A 554 3.45 24.00 -11.72
N TRP A 555 2.74 25.12 -11.86
CA TRP A 555 2.02 25.75 -10.75
C TRP A 555 0.99 24.80 -10.16
N LEU A 556 0.15 24.21 -11.01
CA LEU A 556 -0.85 23.21 -10.63
C LEU A 556 -0.23 22.05 -9.84
N SER A 557 0.86 21.47 -10.35
CA SER A 557 1.55 20.37 -9.67
C SER A 557 2.07 20.76 -8.28
N SER A 558 2.50 22.02 -8.11
CA SER A 558 3.02 22.51 -6.84
C SER A 558 1.91 22.72 -5.80
N VAL A 559 0.77 23.27 -6.22
CA VAL A 559 -0.45 23.42 -5.41
C VAL A 559 -0.95 22.05 -4.93
N LEU A 560 -1.01 21.08 -5.84
CA LEU A 560 -1.44 19.72 -5.51
C LEU A 560 -0.45 18.99 -4.59
N LEU A 561 0.86 19.20 -4.76
CA LEU A 561 1.84 18.63 -3.83
C LEU A 561 1.71 19.22 -2.42
N LYS A 562 1.44 20.54 -2.31
CA LYS A 562 1.21 21.18 -1.01
C LYS A 562 -0.06 20.64 -0.32
N ALA A 563 -1.14 20.44 -1.07
CA ALA A 563 -2.37 19.83 -0.57
C ALA A 563 -2.12 18.40 -0.06
N PHE A 564 -1.23 17.66 -0.74
CA PHE A 564 -0.99 16.25 -0.46
C PHE A 564 0.51 15.90 -0.35
N PRO A 565 1.19 16.35 0.72
CA PRO A 565 2.64 16.18 0.87
C PRO A 565 3.06 14.72 1.02
N GLY A 566 2.13 13.83 1.37
CA GLY A 566 2.36 12.38 1.39
C GLY A 566 2.83 11.81 0.04
N GLY A 567 2.46 12.47 -1.06
CA GLY A 567 2.85 12.12 -2.42
C GLY A 567 4.27 12.49 -2.83
N ARG A 568 4.95 13.39 -2.12
CA ARG A 568 6.36 13.85 -2.33
C ARG A 568 6.74 14.41 -3.70
N GLU A 569 6.02 14.07 -4.75
CA GLU A 569 6.09 14.62 -6.09
C GLU A 569 4.71 14.55 -6.71
N VAL A 570 4.40 15.53 -7.55
CA VAL A 570 3.24 15.53 -8.43
C VAL A 570 3.73 15.98 -9.81
N GLN A 571 3.26 15.27 -10.84
CA GLN A 571 3.51 15.56 -12.24
C GLN A 571 2.17 15.75 -12.94
N ALA A 572 2.20 16.51 -14.02
CA ALA A 572 1.09 16.82 -14.89
C ALA A 572 1.53 16.77 -16.37
N TYR A 573 0.60 16.39 -17.23
CA TYR A 573 0.76 16.33 -18.68
C TYR A 573 -0.56 16.76 -19.33
N TYR A 574 -0.51 17.69 -20.28
CA TYR A 574 -1.70 18.10 -21.01
C TYR A 574 -1.77 17.41 -22.37
N ASP A 575 -2.79 16.59 -22.58
CA ASP A 575 -3.04 15.96 -23.87
C ASP A 575 -3.90 16.87 -24.74
N ARG A 576 -3.33 17.38 -25.83
CA ARG A 576 -4.05 18.28 -26.76
C ARG A 576 -5.16 17.56 -27.53
N ALA A 577 -5.05 16.24 -27.72
CA ALA A 577 -6.02 15.50 -28.52
C ALA A 577 -7.32 15.21 -27.75
N SER A 578 -7.23 14.79 -26.48
CA SER A 578 -8.41 14.64 -25.61
C SER A 578 -8.79 15.92 -24.88
N ASP A 579 -7.93 16.94 -24.91
CA ASP A 579 -8.08 18.19 -24.18
C ASP A 579 -8.26 17.97 -22.67
N GLU A 580 -7.45 17.06 -22.13
CA GLU A 580 -7.43 16.66 -20.71
C GLU A 580 -6.05 16.83 -20.08
N ILE A 581 -6.05 17.13 -18.77
CA ILE A 581 -4.83 17.21 -17.97
C ILE A 581 -4.66 15.93 -17.16
N TRP A 582 -3.65 15.15 -17.51
CA TRP A 582 -3.25 13.93 -16.83
C TRP A 582 -2.38 14.26 -15.62
N ILE A 583 -2.75 13.78 -14.44
CA ILE A 583 -2.08 14.10 -13.17
C ILE A 583 -1.74 12.83 -12.41
N SER A 584 -0.57 12.82 -11.79
CA SER A 584 -0.18 11.74 -10.89
C SER A 584 0.81 12.20 -9.82
N SER A 585 0.78 11.54 -8.67
CA SER A 585 1.81 11.54 -7.65
C SER A 585 2.51 10.17 -7.60
N ASN A 586 3.61 10.04 -6.86
CA ASN A 586 4.27 8.74 -6.65
C ASN A 586 3.55 7.83 -5.64
N ALA A 587 2.40 8.23 -5.10
CA ALA A 587 1.67 7.44 -4.12
C ALA A 587 0.22 7.25 -4.54
N ARG A 588 -0.26 6.00 -4.54
CA ARG A 588 -1.65 5.68 -4.91
C ARG A 588 -2.67 6.37 -4.00
N GLY A 589 -2.43 6.31 -2.68
CA GLY A 589 -3.29 6.98 -1.70
C GLY A 589 -3.41 8.48 -1.95
N THR A 590 -2.32 9.12 -2.36
CA THR A 590 -2.32 10.54 -2.75
C THR A 590 -3.11 10.79 -4.03
N ASN A 591 -2.93 9.98 -5.08
CA ASN A 591 -3.69 10.15 -6.33
C ASN A 591 -5.19 10.03 -6.11
N ARG A 592 -5.62 9.15 -5.20
CA ARG A 592 -7.03 9.03 -4.85
C ARG A 592 -7.56 10.32 -4.19
N LYS A 593 -6.78 10.91 -3.29
CA LYS A 593 -7.13 12.20 -2.67
C LYS A 593 -7.13 13.35 -3.68
N ILE A 594 -6.14 13.41 -4.58
CA ILE A 594 -6.10 14.38 -5.69
C ILE A 594 -7.36 14.26 -6.54
N ARG A 595 -7.75 13.04 -6.92
CA ARG A 595 -8.99 12.84 -7.70
C ARG A 595 -10.23 13.30 -6.95
N MET A 596 -10.38 12.92 -5.68
CA MET A 596 -11.53 13.34 -4.88
C MET A 596 -11.60 14.86 -4.79
N LEU A 597 -10.46 15.52 -4.55
CA LEU A 597 -10.39 16.97 -4.53
C LEU A 597 -10.86 17.59 -5.86
N LEU A 598 -10.29 17.13 -6.97
CA LEU A 598 -10.59 17.68 -8.30
C LEU A 598 -12.02 17.38 -8.77
N ASN A 599 -12.66 16.33 -8.25
CA ASN A 599 -14.04 15.96 -8.60
C ASN A 599 -15.10 16.58 -7.66
N GLU A 600 -14.81 16.74 -6.37
CA GLU A 600 -15.82 17.11 -5.34
C GLU A 600 -15.74 18.58 -4.94
N ASN A 601 -14.56 19.02 -4.44
CA ASN A 601 -14.39 20.35 -3.85
C ASN A 601 -13.84 21.39 -4.85
N GLY A 602 -13.34 20.92 -5.99
CA GLY A 602 -12.72 21.74 -7.02
C GLY A 602 -11.33 22.26 -6.64
N LEU A 603 -10.53 22.59 -7.65
CA LEU A 603 -9.22 23.18 -7.48
C LEU A 603 -9.29 24.56 -6.79
N GLN A 604 -10.33 25.35 -7.09
CA GLN A 604 -10.48 26.72 -6.61
C GLN A 604 -10.61 26.80 -5.07
N GLY A 605 -11.40 25.91 -4.46
CA GLY A 605 -11.57 25.89 -3.01
C GLY A 605 -10.27 25.54 -2.27
N GLU A 606 -9.48 24.61 -2.82
CA GLU A 606 -8.17 24.27 -2.25
C GLU A 606 -7.15 25.40 -2.42
N LEU A 607 -7.15 26.11 -3.57
CA LEU A 607 -6.33 27.30 -3.77
C LEU A 607 -6.63 28.37 -2.72
N GLN A 608 -7.89 28.74 -2.54
CA GLN A 608 -8.31 29.75 -1.56
C GLN A 608 -7.89 29.36 -0.14
N LYS A 609 -8.12 28.10 0.25
CA LYS A 609 -7.71 27.57 1.55
C LYS A 609 -6.19 27.67 1.76
N GLN A 610 -5.41 27.29 0.75
CA GLN A 610 -3.94 27.36 0.82
C GLN A 610 -3.45 28.80 0.92
N LEU A 611 -4.05 29.73 0.18
CA LEU A 611 -3.71 31.15 0.22
C LEU A 611 -4.10 31.79 1.55
N GLN A 612 -5.25 31.46 2.11
CA GLN A 612 -5.65 31.88 3.47
C GLN A 612 -4.66 31.37 4.53
N ALA A 613 -4.23 30.11 4.44
CA ALA A 613 -3.21 29.57 5.33
C ALA A 613 -1.85 30.27 5.16
N GLY A 614 -1.50 30.66 3.92
CA GLY A 614 -0.28 31.41 3.61
C GLY A 614 -0.27 32.84 4.17
N LYS A 615 -1.42 33.50 4.32
CA LYS A 615 -1.51 34.85 4.92
C LYS A 615 -1.03 34.90 6.38
N VAL A 616 -1.09 33.78 7.10
CA VAL A 616 -0.61 33.67 8.48
C VAL A 616 0.91 33.52 8.55
N HIS A 617 1.54 32.98 7.50
CA HIS A 617 2.98 32.78 7.37
C HIS A 617 3.46 33.35 6.04
N LEU A 618 3.64 34.68 6.00
CA LEU A 618 4.04 35.47 4.84
C LEU A 618 5.52 35.28 4.44
N ASP A 619 6.06 34.07 4.53
CA ASP A 619 7.33 33.81 3.86
C ASP A 619 7.07 33.61 2.37
N MET A 620 7.05 34.71 1.61
CA MET A 620 6.92 34.70 0.15
C MET A 620 8.06 33.95 -0.55
N ASN A 621 9.09 33.48 0.19
CA ASN A 621 10.08 32.55 -0.33
C ASN A 621 9.53 31.12 -0.52
N ASP A 622 8.37 30.80 0.05
CA ASP A 622 7.71 29.51 -0.15
C ASP A 622 7.19 29.37 -1.60
N ARG A 623 7.88 28.52 -2.36
CA ARG A 623 7.56 28.22 -3.77
C ARG A 623 6.08 27.89 -4.00
N TRP A 624 5.49 27.07 -3.13
CA TRP A 624 4.11 26.64 -3.30
C TRP A 624 3.12 27.81 -3.19
N LEU A 625 3.39 28.78 -2.31
CA LEU A 625 2.51 29.92 -2.08
C LEU A 625 2.51 30.87 -3.27
N ARG A 626 3.69 31.13 -3.86
CA ARG A 626 3.80 31.90 -5.10
C ARG A 626 3.06 31.25 -6.26
N HIS A 627 3.25 29.94 -6.44
CA HIS A 627 2.57 29.20 -7.50
C HIS A 627 1.05 29.18 -7.30
N ALA A 628 0.58 29.05 -6.05
CA ALA A 628 -0.84 29.16 -5.73
C ALA A 628 -1.39 30.56 -6.07
N THR A 629 -0.64 31.61 -5.74
CA THR A 629 -1.03 33.01 -6.02
C THR A 629 -1.11 33.27 -7.52
N GLN A 630 -0.08 32.87 -8.28
CA GLN A 630 -0.04 33.03 -9.74
C GLN A 630 -1.15 32.22 -10.43
N LEU A 631 -1.39 30.97 -9.97
CA LEU A 631 -2.45 30.14 -10.52
C LEU A 631 -3.85 30.69 -10.19
N GLU A 632 -4.08 31.21 -8.98
CA GLU A 632 -5.35 31.85 -8.65
C GLU A 632 -5.58 33.11 -9.48
N GLN A 633 -4.57 33.98 -9.59
CA GLN A 633 -4.67 35.22 -10.36
C GLN A 633 -5.01 34.94 -11.83
N ILE A 634 -4.26 34.04 -12.47
CA ILE A 634 -4.50 33.72 -13.88
C ILE A 634 -5.85 33.04 -14.08
N LEU A 635 -6.34 32.22 -13.15
CA LEU A 635 -7.66 31.58 -13.29
C LEU A 635 -8.82 32.56 -13.11
N ASN A 636 -8.65 33.61 -12.31
CA ASN A 636 -9.68 34.61 -12.04
C ASN A 636 -9.76 35.71 -13.12
N ASP A 637 -8.65 35.99 -13.82
CA ASP A 637 -8.61 37.01 -14.87
C ASP A 637 -8.30 36.38 -16.23
N ARG A 638 -9.35 36.18 -17.04
CA ARG A 638 -9.21 35.63 -18.40
C ARG A 638 -8.51 36.58 -19.37
N SER A 639 -8.46 37.88 -19.08
CA SER A 639 -7.86 38.87 -19.99
C SER A 639 -6.33 38.76 -20.03
N VAL A 640 -5.72 38.19 -18.99
CA VAL A 640 -4.27 37.99 -18.88
C VAL A 640 -3.80 36.61 -19.34
N TRP A 641 -4.67 35.79 -19.94
CA TRP A 641 -4.32 34.44 -20.39
C TRP A 641 -3.31 34.48 -21.55
N PRO A 642 -2.10 33.91 -21.39
CA PRO A 642 -1.17 33.75 -22.49
C PRO A 642 -1.78 32.88 -23.60
N PRO A 643 -1.65 33.25 -24.88
CA PRO A 643 -2.23 32.49 -25.99
C PRO A 643 -1.82 31.02 -26.03
N ASP A 644 -0.56 30.72 -25.69
CA ASP A 644 0.01 29.37 -25.67
C ASP A 644 -0.42 28.54 -24.44
N ALA A 645 -0.84 29.19 -23.35
CA ALA A 645 -1.37 28.52 -22.16
C ALA A 645 -2.92 28.39 -22.17
N ASN A 646 -3.60 29.10 -23.06
CA ASN A 646 -5.07 29.16 -23.13
C ASN A 646 -5.72 27.77 -23.13
N PRO A 647 -5.28 26.77 -23.92
CA PRO A 647 -5.90 25.44 -23.91
C PRO A 647 -5.82 24.73 -22.54
N VAL A 648 -4.67 24.87 -21.84
CA VAL A 648 -4.50 24.31 -20.49
C VAL A 648 -5.40 25.02 -19.49
N LEU A 649 -5.46 26.36 -19.52
CA LEU A 649 -6.29 27.14 -18.61
C LEU A 649 -7.78 26.84 -18.81
N GLN A 650 -8.22 26.64 -20.06
CA GLN A 650 -9.57 26.16 -20.38
C GLN A 650 -9.81 24.77 -19.80
N ALA A 651 -8.88 23.82 -19.96
CA ALA A 651 -9.01 22.48 -19.39
C ALA A 651 -9.07 22.50 -17.85
N ILE A 652 -8.29 23.35 -17.18
CA ILE A 652 -8.35 23.56 -15.73
C ILE A 652 -9.72 24.10 -15.32
N THR A 653 -10.18 25.17 -15.97
CA THR A 653 -11.46 25.83 -15.66
C THR A 653 -12.66 24.91 -15.89
N ALA A 654 -12.59 24.07 -16.92
CA ALA A 654 -13.61 23.07 -17.24
C ALA A 654 -13.52 21.79 -16.38
N GLY A 655 -12.53 21.68 -15.48
CA GLY A 655 -12.37 20.50 -14.63
C GLY A 655 -11.97 19.22 -15.38
N ARG A 656 -11.35 19.34 -16.56
CA ARG A 656 -10.96 18.21 -17.43
C ARG A 656 -9.68 17.54 -16.95
N PHE A 657 -9.78 16.94 -15.77
CA PHE A 657 -8.67 16.27 -15.11
C PHE A 657 -8.78 14.76 -15.20
N ARG A 658 -7.65 14.13 -15.50
CA ARG A 658 -7.50 12.68 -15.44
C ARG A 658 -6.40 12.29 -14.48
N VAL A 659 -6.78 11.82 -13.30
CA VAL A 659 -5.82 11.40 -12.28
C VAL A 659 -5.55 9.90 -12.40
N SER A 660 -4.30 9.49 -12.59
CA SER A 660 -3.94 8.06 -12.65
C SER A 660 -4.20 7.37 -11.31
N SER A 661 -5.04 6.34 -11.22
CA SER A 661 -5.15 5.50 -10.01
C SER A 661 -5.00 4.01 -10.26
N GLU A 662 -4.47 3.66 -11.42
CA GLU A 662 -4.26 2.27 -11.78
C GLU A 662 -3.40 1.57 -10.73
N ASN A 663 -3.78 0.31 -10.46
CA ASN A 663 -2.98 -0.55 -9.63
C ASN A 663 -1.86 -1.11 -10.47
N PHE A 664 -0.66 -0.65 -10.20
CA PHE A 664 0.52 -1.19 -10.83
C PHE A 664 0.95 -2.47 -10.07
N HIS A 665 0.32 -3.61 -10.39
CA HIS A 665 0.50 -4.93 -9.76
C HIS A 665 1.69 -5.69 -10.33
N PHE A 666 2.92 -5.48 -9.83
CA PHE A 666 4.06 -5.88 -10.65
C PHE A 666 5.30 -6.38 -9.91
N THR A 667 5.13 -7.40 -9.08
CA THR A 667 6.23 -8.36 -8.83
C THR A 667 5.69 -9.77 -8.93
N GLY A 668 6.55 -10.74 -9.28
CA GLY A 668 6.23 -12.18 -9.25
C GLY A 668 5.82 -12.73 -7.87
N GLY A 669 5.75 -11.88 -6.85
CA GLY A 669 5.21 -12.18 -5.51
C GLY A 669 4.02 -11.30 -5.10
N GLY A 670 3.32 -10.67 -6.05
CA GLY A 670 2.09 -9.90 -5.79
C GLY A 670 2.27 -8.59 -5.02
N ARG A 671 3.51 -8.14 -4.76
CA ARG A 671 3.75 -6.86 -4.08
C ARG A 671 3.60 -5.70 -5.05
N GLN A 672 2.80 -4.72 -4.65
CA GLN A 672 2.57 -3.47 -5.36
C GLN A 672 3.82 -2.57 -5.25
N ILE A 673 4.28 -2.04 -6.37
CA ILE A 673 5.37 -1.04 -6.43
C ILE A 673 4.75 0.27 -6.89
N ASP A 674 4.89 1.30 -6.06
CA ASP A 674 4.52 2.65 -6.44
C ASP A 674 5.62 3.25 -7.34
N LEU A 675 5.32 3.44 -8.62
CA LEU A 675 6.22 4.09 -9.59
C LEU A 675 6.29 5.60 -9.33
N HIS A 676 7.32 6.25 -9.87
CA HIS A 676 7.38 7.71 -9.92
C HIS A 676 6.22 8.29 -10.74
N ALA A 677 5.77 9.48 -10.37
CA ALA A 677 4.58 10.13 -10.91
C ALA A 677 4.57 10.19 -12.44
N GLU A 678 5.71 10.56 -13.06
CA GLU A 678 5.84 10.68 -14.51
C GLU A 678 5.63 9.34 -15.24
N ARG A 679 6.15 8.25 -14.67
CA ARG A 679 5.97 6.90 -15.23
C ARG A 679 4.53 6.41 -15.09
N ARG A 680 3.86 6.79 -13.99
CA ARG A 680 2.44 6.48 -13.78
C ARG A 680 1.54 7.21 -14.78
N ILE A 681 1.89 8.44 -15.17
CA ILE A 681 1.20 9.18 -16.24
C ILE A 681 1.44 8.47 -17.56
N LYS A 682 2.69 8.21 -17.95
CA LYS A 682 3.03 7.50 -19.20
C LYS A 682 2.23 6.21 -19.34
N GLN A 683 2.29 5.35 -18.33
CA GLN A 683 1.64 4.05 -18.38
C GLN A 683 0.11 4.17 -18.49
N ALA A 684 -0.52 5.02 -17.67
CA ALA A 684 -1.97 5.21 -17.74
C ALA A 684 -2.42 5.85 -19.06
N PHE A 685 -1.65 6.81 -19.58
CA PHE A 685 -1.93 7.48 -20.84
C PHE A 685 -1.83 6.51 -22.03
N GLU A 686 -0.73 5.77 -22.12
CA GLU A 686 -0.50 4.81 -23.21
C GLU A 686 -1.50 3.65 -23.16
N ASN A 687 -1.81 3.13 -21.96
CA ASN A 687 -2.78 2.06 -21.79
C ASN A 687 -4.18 2.48 -22.24
N GLU A 688 -4.60 3.70 -21.91
CA GLU A 688 -5.94 4.17 -22.23
C GLU A 688 -6.06 4.61 -23.70
N THR A 689 -5.09 5.37 -24.19
CA THR A 689 -5.22 6.06 -25.48
C THR A 689 -4.58 5.29 -26.64
N GLY A 690 -3.72 4.32 -26.35
CA GLY A 690 -2.90 3.63 -27.34
C GLY A 690 -1.83 4.50 -28.01
N ARG A 691 -1.69 5.78 -27.61
CA ARG A 691 -0.70 6.72 -28.15
C ARG A 691 0.51 6.82 -27.23
N MET A 692 1.68 7.00 -27.83
CA MET A 692 2.91 7.30 -27.07
C MET A 692 2.80 8.69 -26.43
N LEU A 693 3.26 8.80 -25.18
CA LEU A 693 3.26 10.08 -24.45
C LEU A 693 4.39 11.00 -24.95
N GLU A 694 4.07 12.26 -25.23
CA GLU A 694 5.05 13.31 -25.55
C GLU A 694 5.85 13.72 -24.31
N SER A 695 7.00 13.08 -24.12
CA SER A 695 7.79 13.14 -22.89
C SER A 695 8.36 14.52 -22.54
N ASN A 696 8.52 15.40 -23.51
CA ASN A 696 8.96 16.79 -23.32
C ASN A 696 7.89 17.70 -22.69
N ARG A 697 6.61 17.28 -22.67
CA ARG A 697 5.49 18.06 -22.14
C ARG A 697 5.11 17.69 -20.72
N ILE A 698 5.69 16.62 -20.17
CA ILE A 698 5.49 16.29 -18.76
C ILE A 698 6.23 17.30 -17.87
N VAL A 699 5.52 17.82 -16.89
CA VAL A 699 6.06 18.80 -15.94
C VAL A 699 5.46 18.62 -14.57
N GLY A 700 6.20 19.02 -13.55
CA GLY A 700 5.76 18.87 -12.17
C GLY A 700 6.94 18.99 -11.26
N THR A 701 6.75 18.73 -9.97
CA THR A 701 7.56 19.27 -8.86
C THR A 701 9.03 18.83 -8.85
N LYS A 702 9.37 17.76 -9.57
CA LYS A 702 10.74 17.22 -9.68
C LYS A 702 11.09 16.94 -11.15
N ARG A 703 12.38 16.98 -11.48
CA ARG A 703 12.85 16.49 -12.79
C ARG A 703 12.78 14.96 -12.82
N PRO A 704 12.38 14.33 -13.94
CA PRO A 704 12.53 12.89 -14.12
C PRO A 704 13.97 12.45 -13.83
N CYS A 705 14.10 11.42 -12.99
CA CYS A 705 15.41 10.83 -12.70
C CYS A 705 15.98 10.13 -13.93
N GLY A 706 17.28 9.84 -13.98
CA GLY A 706 17.89 9.17 -15.12
C GLY A 706 17.16 7.88 -15.55
N ILE A 707 16.65 7.10 -14.60
CA ILE A 707 15.88 5.89 -14.89
C ILE A 707 14.50 6.20 -15.49
N CYS A 708 13.83 7.24 -14.99
CA CYS A 708 12.53 7.66 -15.53
C CYS A 708 12.68 8.35 -16.89
N ALA A 709 13.79 9.05 -17.13
CA ALA A 709 14.13 9.61 -18.43
C ALA A 709 14.30 8.51 -19.49
N GLU A 710 14.98 7.39 -19.17
CA GLU A 710 15.02 6.22 -20.04
C GLU A 710 13.62 5.63 -20.27
N ALA A 711 12.82 5.51 -19.22
CA ALA A 711 11.45 5.01 -19.32
C ALA A 711 10.55 5.88 -20.23
N LEU A 712 10.80 7.19 -20.22
CA LEU A 712 10.12 8.21 -21.01
C LEU A 712 10.77 8.43 -22.39
N GLN A 713 11.84 7.71 -22.71
CA GLN A 713 12.59 7.85 -23.97
C GLN A 713 13.03 9.30 -24.24
N PHE A 714 13.57 9.95 -23.21
CA PHE A 714 14.17 11.28 -23.36
C PHE A 714 15.28 11.25 -24.41
N SER A 715 15.30 12.27 -25.25
CA SER A 715 16.43 12.49 -26.16
C SER A 715 17.73 12.74 -25.38
N ASP A 716 18.86 12.52 -26.03
CA ASP A 716 20.17 12.57 -25.39
C ASP A 716 20.53 14.00 -24.88
N ASP A 717 19.96 15.04 -25.50
CA ASP A 717 20.08 16.45 -25.11
C ASP A 717 19.11 16.86 -23.98
N GLN A 718 18.03 16.11 -23.78
CA GLN A 718 17.04 16.43 -22.76
C GLN A 718 17.60 16.21 -21.36
N HIS A 719 17.55 17.27 -20.54
CA HIS A 719 18.08 17.24 -19.18
C HIS A 719 17.36 16.20 -18.32
N ARG A 720 18.15 15.36 -17.66
CA ARG A 720 17.71 14.31 -16.74
C ARG A 720 18.34 14.48 -15.35
N GLY A 721 17.61 14.06 -14.33
CA GLY A 721 18.06 14.10 -12.94
C GLY A 721 18.98 12.92 -12.63
N PRO A 722 19.59 12.88 -11.43
CA PRO A 722 20.42 11.75 -11.05
C PRO A 722 19.61 10.45 -10.89
N PHE A 723 20.30 9.31 -10.92
CA PHE A 723 19.70 7.98 -10.87
C PHE A 723 19.45 7.57 -9.41
N TRP A 724 18.21 7.75 -8.95
CA TRP A 724 17.75 7.31 -7.63
C TRP A 724 17.75 5.79 -7.52
N GLN A 725 18.53 5.23 -6.58
CA GLN A 725 18.65 3.78 -6.43
C GLN A 725 17.52 3.17 -5.58
N THR A 726 16.26 3.51 -5.90
CA THR A 726 15.09 3.03 -5.16
C THR A 726 14.38 1.90 -5.90
N LYS A 727 13.66 1.06 -5.15
CA LYS A 727 12.81 0.01 -5.74
C LYS A 727 11.79 0.55 -6.74
N ALA A 728 11.24 1.74 -6.46
CA ALA A 728 10.28 2.42 -7.33
C ALA A 728 10.91 2.82 -8.67
N ALA A 729 12.10 3.44 -8.61
CA ALA A 729 12.81 3.87 -9.80
C ALA A 729 13.24 2.67 -10.66
N HIS A 730 13.76 1.60 -10.03
CA HIS A 730 14.31 0.41 -10.72
C HIS A 730 13.26 -0.50 -11.36
N ALA A 731 11.98 -0.32 -11.04
CA ALA A 731 10.95 -1.22 -11.51
C ALA A 731 10.93 -1.29 -13.05
N PHE A 732 11.04 -2.49 -13.62
CA PHE A 732 11.03 -2.79 -15.06
C PHE A 732 12.16 -2.20 -15.90
N ILE A 733 13.19 -1.63 -15.27
CA ILE A 733 14.33 -1.07 -16.00
C ILE A 733 15.61 -1.60 -15.37
N ASP A 734 16.46 -2.19 -16.21
CA ASP A 734 17.82 -2.52 -15.81
C ASP A 734 18.59 -1.23 -15.56
N THR A 735 18.66 -0.84 -14.29
CA THR A 735 19.30 0.40 -13.86
C THR A 735 20.79 0.41 -14.17
N LYS A 736 21.45 -0.75 -14.11
CA LYS A 736 22.88 -0.85 -14.40
C LYS A 736 23.10 -0.62 -15.90
N SER A 737 22.29 -1.25 -16.75
CA SER A 737 22.32 -1.04 -18.19
C SER A 737 22.01 0.42 -18.55
N ALA A 738 20.96 1.01 -17.98
CA ALA A 738 20.60 2.41 -18.18
C ALA A 738 21.74 3.39 -17.82
N ILE A 739 22.36 3.21 -16.64
CA ILE A 739 23.51 4.02 -16.22
C ILE A 739 24.68 3.85 -17.19
N ASN A 740 25.03 2.61 -17.54
CA ASN A 740 26.15 2.32 -18.42
C ASN A 740 25.93 2.89 -19.82
N SER A 741 24.70 2.82 -20.35
CA SER A 741 24.31 3.41 -21.62
C SER A 741 24.48 4.94 -21.61
N ASN A 742 24.02 5.63 -20.56
CA ASN A 742 24.20 7.08 -20.43
C ASN A 742 25.68 7.46 -20.30
N VAL A 743 26.49 6.68 -19.57
CA VAL A 743 27.94 6.89 -19.50
C VAL A 743 28.59 6.72 -20.88
N ALA A 744 28.25 5.66 -21.61
CA ALA A 744 28.81 5.37 -22.93
C ALA A 744 28.44 6.44 -23.96
N LYS A 745 27.21 6.97 -23.90
CA LYS A 745 26.73 8.06 -24.75
C LYS A 745 27.24 9.45 -24.33
N GLY A 746 27.91 9.56 -23.19
CA GLY A 746 28.34 10.86 -22.66
C GLY A 746 27.18 11.74 -22.18
N ILE A 747 26.07 11.15 -21.72
CA ILE A 747 24.90 11.89 -21.22
C ILE A 747 25.04 12.11 -19.70
N PRO A 748 25.24 13.37 -19.25
CA PRO A 748 25.37 13.67 -17.83
C PRO A 748 24.02 13.78 -17.12
N THR A 749 24.07 13.87 -15.79
CA THR A 749 22.92 14.20 -14.95
C THR A 749 23.07 15.61 -14.38
N TYR A 750 21.96 16.33 -14.28
CA TYR A 750 21.95 17.72 -13.86
C TYR A 750 21.42 17.88 -12.44
N ILE A 751 21.81 18.96 -11.77
CA ILE A 751 21.30 19.38 -10.46
C ILE A 751 21.04 20.89 -10.47
N SER A 752 20.17 21.37 -9.60
CA SER A 752 19.82 22.79 -9.49
C SER A 752 20.18 23.34 -8.12
N ARG A 753 20.42 24.65 -8.06
CA ARG A 753 20.51 25.38 -6.79
C ARG A 753 19.11 25.80 -6.32
N ASN A 754 18.89 25.77 -5.01
CA ASN A 754 17.76 26.43 -4.39
C ASN A 754 18.03 27.95 -4.27
N ARG A 755 17.07 28.71 -3.73
CA ARG A 755 17.21 30.17 -3.56
C ARG A 755 18.26 30.57 -2.52
N SER A 756 18.61 29.71 -1.56
CA SER A 756 19.75 29.94 -0.65
C SER A 756 21.10 29.63 -1.31
N GLY A 757 21.12 29.22 -2.58
CA GLY A 757 22.32 28.91 -3.34
C GLY A 757 22.85 27.50 -3.10
N GLU A 758 22.19 26.67 -2.31
CA GLU A 758 22.59 25.28 -2.00
C GLU A 758 22.14 24.32 -3.11
N LEU A 759 22.92 23.26 -3.37
CA LEU A 759 22.51 22.23 -4.32
C LEU A 759 21.40 21.36 -3.72
N ASP A 760 20.27 21.26 -4.43
CA ASP A 760 19.11 20.50 -3.95
C ASP A 760 18.55 19.56 -5.03
N LEU A 761 18.42 18.28 -4.64
CA LEU A 761 17.85 17.22 -5.45
C LEU A 761 16.31 17.25 -5.53
N ASN A 762 15.67 17.93 -4.59
CA ASN A 762 14.23 18.09 -4.51
C ASN A 762 13.75 19.34 -5.24
N VAL A 763 14.67 20.22 -5.63
CA VAL A 763 14.41 21.37 -6.48
C VAL A 763 14.70 20.97 -7.92
N SER A 764 13.66 20.88 -8.75
CA SER A 764 13.83 20.93 -10.21
C SER A 764 14.47 22.26 -10.62
N ASP A 765 15.12 22.31 -11.79
CA ASP A 765 15.54 23.57 -12.44
C ASP A 765 14.30 24.43 -12.68
N SER A 766 13.66 25.10 -11.74
CA SER A 766 12.65 26.10 -12.10
C SER A 766 12.31 27.00 -10.94
N ASP A 767 12.56 28.28 -11.18
CA ASP A 767 11.81 29.40 -10.64
C ASP A 767 10.86 29.73 -11.78
N SER A 768 9.61 29.28 -11.68
CA SER A 768 8.53 29.77 -12.55
C SER A 768 8.15 31.22 -12.22
N ASP A 769 9.06 31.96 -11.58
CA ASP A 769 8.93 33.32 -11.08
C ASP A 769 9.46 34.38 -12.07
N ALA A 770 10.06 33.95 -13.20
CA ALA A 770 10.51 34.87 -14.25
C ALA A 770 9.36 35.46 -15.06
#